data_AF-A0A964G8I7-F1
#
_entry.id   AF-A0A964G8I7-F1
#
_cell.length_a   1.000
_cell.length_b   1.000
_cell.length_c   1.000
_cell.angle_alpha   90.00
_cell.angle_beta   90.00
_cell.angle_gamma   90.00
#
_symmetry.space_group_name_H-M   'P 1'
#
loop_
_entity.id
_entity.type
_entity.pdbx_description
1 polymer ?
#
loop_
_entity_poly.entity_id
_entity_poly.type
_entity_poly.pdbx_seq_one_letter_code
_entity_poly.pdbx_strand_id
1 'polypeptide(L)'
;MSQNHPPIPRLDLAPKLKRPLSLWNPLDYLRLLYWVFYFPQALRWYESTFGGESSLKDAKSWREKWEWLRQNAVQRQLILQALVLIIVILIGLSRLLGEIGISIDWDVASAVGLGVMFGVVLVGSVLLLGVASGVASAVVLVVGPVLASVPTSGVASVVVMGVTLGVGLVLEVLIRSGFGFGVMWGVGWGVMFGVGLGVMWGVASAVVWGMGWDVASAVEWGVPSAVALGVGFGVASAVAIARPENWLFAVPFTLLQRQHQNRQFPHITPLPLPYLSSQIANWLRLDWQTGLHNTNELLKFTLQFIPVVKAINRVLAETPKEQLIYRVAQLSEDPYDWNLVRFASVSLSEVMKSKVVAGFFIIAPWKQQIQARFQTEIRLNTPARASAAGFWYLHQQEPDKATEAFTVVRDLLYGEEMLTLAQILTAFDQTAELAEIASLQLPPSPNPPRLRETTWQAIASLRRVIADVQVVQNSVSRSARSLALNRALGQLGTLLNQSNIIPKTERILILKIVIKWVDILLQVTGKIGDISITQPVTNPYVIGDPVQGNLFVGREDIIRELEELWVKGNNLQSVALYGHRRMGKTSILLNATNCLGAKVQVAYVNLLRVGDCSEGVGELLIFITDAIAKTVKIAPPADRDLLDLPYLTFGRYIEQVVANIEGGLIIALDEFEKIEELIKAGKINPDFIGFLRGILQMSSKVALAFAGLHTLHEMTSDYFNPLFASIIPIRVGFLSLGATRQVLANPDDDFILDYKPEALDRIYELTHGQPYLTQLVGFLLVRHYNDQVFEMGRPRDPMFTIEDVETVINNPEFFTNARYYLTGVWGQAAEGAPGQQEILTALAPHVKGMNLDRLSAETGMDQTSLEESLKTLERHDVVKEINGCYCIAVELFRRWVQMSLGGSN
;
A
#
# COMPACT_ATOMS: atom_id res chain seq x y z
N MET A 1 17.81 -50.60 -21.22
CA MET A 1 16.75 -51.60 -20.98
C MET A 1 15.53 -50.87 -20.43
N SER A 2 14.48 -50.75 -21.25
CA SER A 2 13.19 -50.16 -20.89
C SER A 2 12.44 -51.12 -19.96
N GLN A 3 12.17 -50.69 -18.71
CA GLN A 3 11.13 -51.31 -17.89
C GLN A 3 9.88 -50.45 -18.03
N ASN A 4 8.93 -50.92 -18.84
CA ASN A 4 7.57 -50.40 -18.93
C ASN A 4 6.87 -50.57 -17.57
N HIS A 5 7.00 -49.59 -16.67
CA HIS A 5 6.09 -49.46 -15.55
C HIS A 5 4.73 -49.00 -16.09
N PRO A 6 3.61 -49.64 -15.71
CA PRO A 6 2.29 -49.19 -16.13
C PRO A 6 2.04 -47.75 -15.64
N PRO A 7 1.38 -46.89 -16.44
CA PRO A 7 1.10 -45.52 -16.04
C PRO A 7 0.31 -45.48 -14.73
N ILE A 8 0.66 -44.57 -13.83
CA ILE A 8 -0.03 -44.40 -12.55
C ILE A 8 -1.49 -44.01 -12.84
N PRO A 9 -2.48 -44.69 -12.26
CA PRO A 9 -3.87 -44.30 -12.45
C PRO A 9 -4.13 -42.96 -11.77
N ARG A 10 -4.66 -41.99 -12.52
CA ARG A 10 -5.19 -40.75 -11.95
C ARG A 10 -6.57 -41.04 -11.35
N LEU A 11 -6.68 -40.96 -10.03
CA LEU A 11 -7.91 -41.23 -9.31
C LEU A 11 -8.93 -40.11 -9.54
N ASP A 12 -10.18 -40.51 -9.71
CA ASP A 12 -11.36 -39.65 -9.65
C ASP A 12 -12.38 -40.37 -8.77
N LEU A 13 -12.40 -40.00 -7.49
CA LEU A 13 -13.31 -40.55 -6.48
C LEU A 13 -14.54 -39.66 -6.29
N ALA A 14 -14.68 -38.62 -7.12
CA ALA A 14 -15.83 -37.74 -7.06
C ALA A 14 -17.13 -38.50 -7.38
N PRO A 15 -18.25 -38.12 -6.76
CA PRO A 15 -19.55 -38.67 -7.13
C PRO A 15 -19.85 -38.43 -8.62
N LYS A 16 -20.19 -39.49 -9.36
CA LYS A 16 -20.51 -39.42 -10.80
C LYS A 16 -21.94 -38.92 -11.06
N LEU A 17 -22.29 -37.74 -10.56
CA LEU A 17 -23.61 -37.12 -10.74
C LEU A 17 -23.50 -35.88 -11.65
N LYS A 18 -24.26 -35.82 -12.74
CA LYS A 18 -24.22 -34.71 -13.71
C LYS A 18 -25.38 -33.71 -13.60
N ARG A 19 -26.34 -33.97 -12.72
CA ARG A 19 -27.55 -33.14 -12.51
C ARG A 19 -27.84 -32.99 -11.01
N PRO A 20 -28.50 -31.90 -10.58
CA PRO A 20 -28.98 -31.80 -9.20
C PRO A 20 -29.97 -32.93 -8.87
N LEU A 21 -30.07 -33.26 -7.58
CA LEU A 21 -31.03 -34.23 -7.05
C LEU A 21 -32.45 -33.70 -7.26
N SER A 22 -33.36 -34.56 -7.72
CA SER A 22 -34.75 -34.19 -7.99
C SER A 22 -35.69 -34.68 -6.90
N LEU A 23 -36.59 -33.80 -6.44
CA LEU A 23 -37.65 -34.14 -5.47
C LEU A 23 -38.60 -35.24 -5.98
N TRP A 24 -38.66 -35.47 -7.29
CA TRP A 24 -39.61 -36.38 -7.93
C TRP A 24 -38.98 -37.73 -8.33
N ASN A 25 -37.68 -37.92 -8.12
CA ASN A 25 -37.01 -39.16 -8.46
C ASN A 25 -36.71 -39.99 -7.19
N PRO A 26 -37.37 -41.15 -6.96
CA PRO A 26 -37.15 -41.96 -5.76
C PRO A 26 -35.70 -42.48 -5.63
N LEU A 27 -34.98 -42.66 -6.75
CA LEU A 27 -33.58 -43.08 -6.73
C LEU A 27 -32.66 -42.00 -6.15
N ASP A 28 -33.03 -40.72 -6.26
CA ASP A 28 -32.25 -39.62 -5.69
C ASP A 28 -32.35 -39.59 -4.15
N TYR A 29 -33.48 -40.04 -3.58
CA TYR A 29 -33.65 -40.23 -2.13
C TYR A 29 -32.81 -41.41 -1.60
N LEU A 30 -32.77 -42.53 -2.32
CA LEU A 30 -31.90 -43.66 -1.98
C LEU A 30 -30.42 -43.28 -2.07
N ARG A 31 -30.05 -42.48 -3.08
CA ARG A 31 -28.68 -41.95 -3.22
C ARG A 31 -28.33 -40.99 -2.08
N LEU A 32 -29.24 -40.10 -1.70
CA LEU A 32 -29.05 -39.20 -0.57
C LEU A 32 -28.86 -39.99 0.74
N LEU A 33 -29.65 -41.04 0.96
CA LEU A 33 -29.51 -41.95 2.09
C LEU A 33 -28.15 -42.68 2.06
N TYR A 34 -27.72 -43.18 0.90
CA TYR A 34 -26.39 -43.76 0.71
C TYR A 34 -25.27 -42.75 1.01
N TRP A 35 -25.38 -41.49 0.55
CA TRP A 35 -24.40 -40.46 0.87
C TRP A 35 -24.36 -40.17 2.37
N VAL A 36 -25.50 -40.03 3.04
CA VAL A 36 -25.55 -39.76 4.49
C VAL A 36 -24.85 -40.86 5.30
N PHE A 37 -25.07 -42.14 4.96
CA PHE A 37 -24.57 -43.26 5.77
C PHE A 37 -23.23 -43.83 5.30
N TYR A 38 -22.95 -43.84 4.00
CA TYR A 38 -21.82 -44.56 3.40
C TYR A 38 -20.87 -43.69 2.56
N PHE A 39 -21.24 -42.45 2.21
CA PHE A 39 -20.37 -41.51 1.51
C PHE A 39 -20.66 -40.04 1.85
N PRO A 40 -20.49 -39.63 3.13
CA PRO A 40 -20.93 -38.31 3.60
C PRO A 40 -20.15 -37.16 2.95
N GLN A 41 -18.92 -37.40 2.48
CA GLN A 41 -18.10 -36.44 1.76
C GLN A 41 -18.74 -36.02 0.43
N ALA A 42 -19.59 -36.87 -0.17
CA ALA A 42 -20.32 -36.56 -1.40
C ALA A 42 -21.29 -35.38 -1.25
N LEU A 43 -21.79 -35.13 -0.04
CA LEU A 43 -22.68 -34.00 0.24
C LEU A 43 -21.96 -32.66 0.11
N ARG A 44 -20.73 -32.56 0.62
CA ARG A 44 -19.88 -31.36 0.45
C ARG A 44 -19.55 -31.12 -1.02
N TRP A 45 -19.27 -32.19 -1.75
CA TRP A 45 -19.04 -32.11 -3.19
C TRP A 45 -20.30 -31.63 -3.93
N TYR A 46 -21.47 -32.18 -3.61
CA TYR A 46 -22.75 -31.81 -4.21
C TYR A 46 -23.06 -30.32 -4.00
N GLU A 47 -22.86 -29.84 -2.77
CA GLU A 47 -22.98 -28.42 -2.43
C GLU A 47 -22.00 -27.56 -3.24
N SER A 48 -20.72 -27.92 -3.31
CA SER A 48 -19.74 -27.14 -4.10
C SER A 48 -20.00 -27.14 -5.61
N THR A 49 -20.66 -28.19 -6.14
CA THR A 49 -20.86 -28.39 -7.59
C THR A 49 -22.15 -27.77 -8.08
N PHE A 50 -23.21 -27.79 -7.28
CA PHE A 50 -24.55 -27.33 -7.67
C PHE A 50 -25.10 -26.19 -6.79
N GLY A 51 -24.45 -25.86 -5.67
CA GLY A 51 -25.00 -24.99 -4.61
C GLY A 51 -24.70 -23.49 -4.68
N GLY A 52 -23.90 -23.01 -5.64
CA GLY A 52 -23.52 -21.59 -5.75
C GLY A 52 -22.50 -21.11 -4.70
N GLU A 53 -21.86 -19.95 -4.93
CA GLU A 53 -20.72 -19.44 -4.13
C GLU A 53 -21.09 -18.84 -2.76
N SER A 54 -22.38 -18.63 -2.45
CA SER A 54 -22.78 -17.90 -1.22
C SER A 54 -22.91 -18.83 0.00
N SER A 55 -22.07 -18.61 1.01
CA SER A 55 -22.11 -19.35 2.27
C SER A 55 -23.25 -18.84 3.18
N LEU A 56 -23.98 -19.78 3.81
CA LEU A 56 -25.03 -19.47 4.79
C LEU A 56 -24.48 -18.89 6.12
N LYS A 57 -23.14 -18.88 6.30
CA LYS A 57 -22.48 -18.42 7.53
C LYS A 57 -22.46 -16.89 7.66
N ASP A 58 -22.67 -16.17 6.56
CA ASP A 58 -22.59 -14.71 6.51
C ASP A 58 -23.92 -14.03 6.87
N ALA A 59 -25.03 -14.78 6.91
CA ALA A 59 -26.36 -14.29 7.26
C ALA A 59 -26.52 -14.18 8.79
N LYS A 60 -26.63 -12.96 9.30
CA LYS A 60 -26.73 -12.67 10.75
C LYS A 60 -28.16 -12.70 11.25
N SER A 61 -29.16 -12.47 10.38
CA SER A 61 -30.58 -12.45 10.76
C SER A 61 -31.39 -13.64 10.21
N TRP A 62 -32.49 -13.99 10.88
CA TRP A 62 -33.42 -15.04 10.42
C TRP A 62 -34.06 -14.69 9.06
N ARG A 63 -34.24 -13.40 8.77
CA ARG A 63 -34.80 -12.90 7.51
C ARG A 63 -33.82 -13.08 6.35
N GLU A 64 -32.55 -12.75 6.54
CA GLU A 64 -31.48 -13.00 5.55
C GLU A 64 -31.32 -14.49 5.25
N LYS A 65 -31.40 -15.36 6.26
CA LYS A 65 -31.35 -16.82 6.06
C LYS A 65 -32.51 -17.34 5.21
N TRP A 66 -33.70 -16.78 5.38
CA TRP A 66 -34.88 -17.14 4.59
C TRP A 66 -34.79 -16.61 3.16
N GLU A 67 -34.30 -15.39 2.97
CA GLU A 67 -34.07 -14.81 1.64
C GLU A 67 -32.98 -15.57 0.87
N TRP A 68 -31.89 -15.96 1.53
CA TRP A 68 -30.85 -16.84 0.98
C TRP A 68 -31.41 -18.20 0.56
N LEU A 69 -32.22 -18.84 1.42
CA LEU A 69 -32.87 -20.14 1.10
C LEU A 69 -33.84 -20.02 -0.08
N ARG A 70 -34.47 -18.86 -0.26
CA ARG A 70 -35.38 -18.60 -1.39
C ARG A 70 -34.61 -18.47 -2.71
N GLN A 71 -33.44 -17.85 -2.68
CA GLN A 71 -32.57 -17.63 -3.84
C GLN A 71 -31.85 -18.92 -4.27
N ASN A 72 -31.44 -19.77 -3.33
CA ASN A 72 -30.70 -21.01 -3.63
C ASN A 72 -31.61 -22.24 -3.79
N ALA A 73 -32.09 -22.45 -5.03
CA ALA A 73 -33.02 -23.54 -5.35
C ALA A 73 -32.49 -24.96 -5.06
N VAL A 74 -31.19 -25.20 -5.26
CA VAL A 74 -30.56 -26.53 -5.06
C VAL A 74 -30.47 -26.90 -3.58
N GLN A 75 -30.10 -25.95 -2.72
CA GLN A 75 -30.03 -26.13 -1.27
C GLN A 75 -31.43 -26.38 -0.69
N ARG A 76 -32.42 -25.61 -1.14
CA ARG A 76 -33.83 -25.82 -0.77
C ARG A 76 -34.32 -27.22 -1.12
N GLN A 77 -34.01 -27.71 -2.32
CA GLN A 77 -34.38 -29.07 -2.73
C GLN A 77 -33.71 -30.15 -1.87
N LEU A 78 -32.42 -30.00 -1.56
CA LEU A 78 -31.70 -30.92 -0.68
C LEU A 78 -32.30 -30.98 0.72
N ILE A 79 -32.66 -29.83 1.31
CA ILE A 79 -33.31 -29.74 2.62
C ILE A 79 -34.69 -30.42 2.59
N LEU A 80 -35.50 -30.16 1.56
CA LEU A 80 -36.81 -30.79 1.41
C LEU A 80 -36.69 -32.32 1.25
N GLN A 81 -35.71 -32.81 0.49
CA GLN A 81 -35.46 -34.25 0.37
C GLN A 81 -35.05 -34.87 1.70
N ALA A 82 -34.18 -34.20 2.46
CA ALA A 82 -33.76 -34.67 3.78
C ALA A 82 -34.94 -34.72 4.76
N LEU A 83 -35.83 -33.72 4.77
CA LEU A 83 -37.04 -33.70 5.59
C LEU A 83 -37.97 -34.87 5.25
N VAL A 84 -38.21 -35.12 3.96
CA VAL A 84 -39.01 -36.27 3.51
C VAL A 84 -38.37 -37.59 3.94
N LEU A 85 -37.06 -37.76 3.80
CA LEU A 85 -36.35 -38.96 4.27
C LEU A 85 -36.50 -39.17 5.77
N ILE A 86 -36.36 -38.11 6.57
CA ILE A 86 -36.49 -38.20 8.03
C ILE A 86 -37.89 -38.71 8.41
N ILE A 87 -38.94 -38.14 7.80
CA ILE A 87 -40.33 -38.55 8.04
C ILE A 87 -40.54 -40.02 7.62
N VAL A 88 -40.06 -40.41 6.44
CA VAL A 88 -40.20 -41.79 5.93
C VAL A 88 -39.44 -42.80 6.80
N ILE A 89 -38.21 -42.48 7.23
CA ILE A 89 -37.41 -43.34 8.12
C ILE A 89 -38.10 -43.48 9.48
N LEU A 90 -38.64 -42.40 10.04
CA LEU A 90 -39.36 -42.44 11.33
C LEU A 90 -40.61 -43.34 11.26
N ILE A 91 -41.40 -43.23 10.19
CA ILE A 91 -42.58 -44.07 9.96
C ILE A 91 -42.18 -45.55 9.72
N GLY A 92 -41.10 -45.77 8.97
CA GLY A 92 -40.59 -47.13 8.73
C GLY A 92 -40.06 -47.77 10.00
N LEU A 93 -39.30 -47.03 10.81
CA LEU A 93 -38.74 -47.50 12.08
C LEU A 93 -39.84 -47.78 13.10
N SER A 94 -40.88 -46.93 13.17
CA SER A 94 -42.02 -47.15 14.08
C SER A 94 -42.82 -48.40 13.70
N ARG A 95 -43.04 -48.66 12.40
CA ARG A 95 -43.67 -49.91 11.94
C ARG A 95 -42.82 -51.14 12.22
N LEU A 96 -41.51 -51.07 11.96
CA LEU A 96 -40.59 -52.18 12.22
C LEU A 96 -40.50 -52.52 13.71
N LEU A 97 -40.49 -51.51 14.58
CA LEU A 97 -40.57 -51.70 16.03
C LEU A 97 -41.90 -52.32 16.44
N GLY A 98 -43.00 -51.94 15.80
CA GLY A 98 -44.32 -52.56 15.98
C GLY A 98 -44.37 -54.04 15.58
N GLU A 99 -43.73 -54.41 14.46
CA GLU A 99 -43.63 -55.82 14.02
C GLU A 99 -42.76 -56.68 14.95
N ILE A 100 -41.79 -56.07 15.64
CA ILE A 100 -40.93 -56.73 16.64
C ILE A 100 -41.63 -56.78 18.03
N GLY A 101 -42.87 -56.28 18.14
CA GLY A 101 -43.69 -56.38 19.35
C GLY A 101 -43.54 -55.24 20.34
N ILE A 102 -42.94 -54.11 19.93
CA ILE A 102 -42.76 -52.91 20.76
C ILE A 102 -43.89 -51.92 20.42
N SER A 103 -44.93 -51.82 21.27
CA SER A 103 -46.03 -50.88 21.05
C SER A 103 -45.62 -49.45 21.43
N ILE A 104 -45.71 -48.51 20.48
CA ILE A 104 -45.45 -47.09 20.72
C ILE A 104 -46.79 -46.38 20.95
N ASP A 105 -46.96 -45.76 22.12
CA ASP A 105 -48.17 -45.01 22.48
C ASP A 105 -48.20 -43.64 21.77
N TRP A 106 -49.25 -43.38 20.99
CA TRP A 106 -49.31 -42.22 20.07
C TRP A 106 -49.52 -40.87 20.76
N ASP A 107 -49.99 -40.86 22.01
CA ASP A 107 -50.11 -39.62 22.80
C ASP A 107 -48.72 -39.13 23.27
N VAL A 108 -47.81 -40.04 23.63
CA VAL A 108 -46.39 -39.72 23.86
C VAL A 108 -45.68 -39.37 22.55
N ALA A 109 -46.15 -39.91 21.42
CA ALA A 109 -45.62 -39.60 20.10
C ALA A 109 -45.87 -38.13 19.67
N SER A 110 -46.85 -37.43 20.26
CA SER A 110 -47.05 -35.98 20.06
C SER A 110 -45.97 -35.15 20.77
N ALA A 111 -45.54 -35.58 21.96
CA ALA A 111 -44.40 -35.01 22.69
C ALA A 111 -43.05 -35.37 22.03
N VAL A 112 -42.93 -36.56 21.46
CA VAL A 112 -41.82 -36.94 20.56
C VAL A 112 -41.87 -36.12 19.28
N GLY A 113 -43.05 -35.80 18.74
CA GLY A 113 -43.23 -34.93 17.58
C GLY A 113 -42.76 -33.49 17.83
N LEU A 114 -42.99 -32.96 19.04
CA LEU A 114 -42.46 -31.66 19.49
C LEU A 114 -40.95 -31.72 19.78
N GLY A 115 -40.46 -32.82 20.37
CA GLY A 115 -39.03 -33.10 20.54
C GLY A 115 -38.29 -33.31 19.23
N VAL A 116 -38.96 -33.83 18.20
CA VAL A 116 -38.47 -33.99 16.83
C VAL A 116 -38.56 -32.67 16.07
N MET A 117 -39.54 -31.80 16.31
CA MET A 117 -39.54 -30.42 15.78
C MET A 117 -38.35 -29.61 16.33
N PHE A 118 -38.10 -29.69 17.65
CA PHE A 118 -36.90 -29.11 18.25
C PHE A 118 -35.62 -29.80 17.77
N GLY A 119 -35.64 -31.12 17.60
CA GLY A 119 -34.58 -31.93 17.02
C GLY A 119 -34.34 -31.64 15.53
N VAL A 120 -35.33 -31.20 14.75
CA VAL A 120 -35.22 -30.80 13.34
C VAL A 120 -34.63 -29.40 13.22
N VAL A 121 -34.93 -28.49 14.16
CA VAL A 121 -34.22 -27.21 14.30
C VAL A 121 -32.76 -27.44 14.74
N LEU A 122 -32.52 -28.41 15.63
CA LEU A 122 -31.17 -28.78 16.08
C LEU A 122 -30.40 -29.61 15.04
N VAL A 123 -31.06 -30.48 14.26
CA VAL A 123 -30.46 -31.24 13.14
C VAL A 123 -30.20 -30.32 11.95
N GLY A 124 -31.04 -29.30 11.74
CA GLY A 124 -30.72 -28.16 10.89
C GLY A 124 -29.44 -27.45 11.36
N SER A 125 -29.27 -27.25 12.68
CA SER A 125 -28.04 -26.69 13.27
C SER A 125 -26.83 -27.65 13.23
N VAL A 126 -27.05 -28.96 13.12
CA VAL A 126 -26.01 -30.00 13.02
C VAL A 126 -25.60 -30.27 11.58
N LEU A 127 -26.49 -30.08 10.60
CA LEU A 127 -26.12 -29.92 9.19
C LEU A 127 -25.34 -28.61 8.96
N LEU A 128 -25.63 -27.57 9.75
CA LEU A 128 -24.86 -26.31 9.79
C LEU A 128 -23.47 -26.45 10.47
N LEU A 129 -23.23 -27.49 11.26
CA LEU A 129 -21.96 -27.78 11.93
C LEU A 129 -21.37 -29.11 11.45
N GLY A 130 -20.97 -29.16 10.17
CA GLY A 130 -20.02 -30.16 9.67
C GLY A 130 -20.44 -31.62 9.82
N VAL A 131 -20.87 -32.21 8.71
CA VAL A 131 -21.39 -33.58 8.47
C VAL A 131 -20.63 -34.77 9.12
N ALA A 132 -19.54 -34.58 9.85
CA ALA A 132 -18.79 -35.67 10.48
C ALA A 132 -19.30 -36.10 11.88
N SER A 133 -20.04 -35.28 12.64
CA SER A 133 -20.51 -35.66 14.01
C SER A 133 -22.02 -35.83 14.16
N GLY A 134 -22.80 -35.45 13.15
CA GLY A 134 -24.24 -35.25 13.30
C GLY A 134 -25.09 -36.51 13.28
N VAL A 135 -24.70 -37.53 12.52
CA VAL A 135 -25.57 -38.69 12.31
C VAL A 135 -25.52 -39.68 13.48
N ALA A 136 -24.34 -39.84 14.11
CA ALA A 136 -24.22 -40.65 15.33
C ALA A 136 -24.97 -40.01 16.50
N SER A 137 -24.92 -38.68 16.63
CA SER A 137 -25.66 -37.95 17.67
C SER A 137 -27.17 -37.98 17.45
N ALA A 138 -27.64 -37.94 16.20
CA ALA A 138 -29.07 -37.98 15.87
C ALA A 138 -29.72 -39.34 16.16
N VAL A 139 -29.01 -40.46 15.93
CA VAL A 139 -29.53 -41.80 16.30
C VAL A 139 -29.52 -41.99 17.81
N VAL A 140 -28.51 -41.48 18.52
CA VAL A 140 -28.42 -41.54 19.99
C VAL A 140 -29.51 -40.72 20.67
N LEU A 141 -29.87 -39.55 20.12
CA LEU A 141 -30.93 -38.69 20.69
C LEU A 141 -32.35 -39.20 20.42
N VAL A 142 -32.56 -39.97 19.35
CA VAL A 142 -33.88 -40.50 18.96
C VAL A 142 -34.17 -41.86 19.60
N VAL A 143 -33.16 -42.70 19.82
CA VAL A 143 -33.34 -44.05 20.40
C VAL A 143 -33.34 -44.05 21.94
N GLY A 144 -32.64 -43.11 22.57
CA GLY A 144 -32.57 -43.00 24.05
C GLY A 144 -33.92 -42.85 24.75
N PRO A 145 -34.83 -41.98 24.28
CA PRO A 145 -36.16 -41.83 24.86
C PRO A 145 -37.08 -43.04 24.59
N VAL A 146 -36.89 -43.74 23.47
CA VAL A 146 -37.71 -44.90 23.08
C VAL A 146 -37.41 -46.13 23.94
N LEU A 147 -36.18 -46.28 24.42
CA LEU A 147 -35.80 -47.37 25.34
C LEU A 147 -36.16 -47.09 26.81
N ALA A 148 -36.40 -45.83 27.18
CA ALA A 148 -36.73 -45.45 28.56
C ALA A 148 -38.22 -45.64 28.91
N SER A 149 -39.09 -45.93 27.94
CA SER A 149 -40.55 -45.98 28.12
C SER A 149 -41.17 -47.38 27.98
N VAL A 150 -40.41 -48.47 28.07
CA VAL A 150 -40.96 -49.84 28.06
C VAL A 150 -41.18 -50.31 29.51
N PRO A 151 -42.41 -50.68 29.94
CA PRO A 151 -42.63 -51.24 31.26
C PRO A 151 -41.99 -52.62 31.39
N THR A 152 -41.24 -52.80 32.48
CA THR A 152 -40.57 -54.05 32.84
C THR A 152 -41.58 -55.12 33.22
N SER A 153 -41.96 -55.98 32.27
CA SER A 153 -42.25 -57.39 32.57
C SER A 153 -42.09 -58.26 31.33
N GLY A 154 -41.13 -59.18 31.38
CA GLY A 154 -41.19 -60.41 30.56
C GLY A 154 -40.41 -60.50 29.24
N VAL A 155 -39.24 -59.88 29.04
CA VAL A 155 -38.38 -60.21 27.86
C VAL A 155 -36.86 -60.22 28.16
N ALA A 156 -36.47 -60.26 29.43
CA ALA A 156 -35.05 -60.22 29.81
C ALA A 156 -34.24 -61.48 29.41
N SER A 157 -34.86 -62.60 29.03
CA SER A 157 -34.11 -63.83 28.66
C SER A 157 -33.90 -64.06 27.16
N VAL A 158 -34.63 -63.38 26.27
CA VAL A 158 -34.55 -63.69 24.81
C VAL A 158 -33.51 -62.82 24.08
N VAL A 159 -33.25 -61.59 24.53
CA VAL A 159 -32.28 -60.70 23.87
C VAL A 159 -30.85 -60.93 24.36
N VAL A 160 -30.67 -61.30 25.64
CA VAL A 160 -29.35 -61.63 26.20
C VAL A 160 -28.78 -62.90 25.56
N MET A 161 -29.61 -63.90 25.24
CA MET A 161 -29.17 -65.17 24.67
C MET A 161 -28.77 -65.09 23.18
N GLY A 162 -29.37 -64.17 22.41
CA GLY A 162 -29.02 -63.95 21.00
C GLY A 162 -27.67 -63.24 20.79
N VAL A 163 -27.30 -62.33 21.71
CA VAL A 163 -26.03 -61.59 21.63
C VAL A 163 -24.86 -62.43 22.18
N THR A 164 -25.07 -63.27 23.19
CA THR A 164 -24.00 -64.15 23.70
C THR A 164 -23.66 -65.30 22.75
N LEU A 165 -24.61 -65.86 21.99
CA LEU A 165 -24.33 -66.96 21.06
C LEU A 165 -23.71 -66.51 19.72
N GLY A 166 -24.00 -65.28 19.26
CA GLY A 166 -23.37 -64.72 18.05
C GLY A 166 -21.91 -64.28 18.27
N VAL A 167 -21.57 -63.84 19.48
CA VAL A 167 -20.21 -63.39 19.82
C VAL A 167 -19.29 -64.56 20.20
N GLY A 168 -19.84 -65.64 20.75
CA GLY A 168 -19.07 -66.85 21.10
C GLY A 168 -18.43 -67.56 19.90
N LEU A 169 -19.15 -67.67 18.77
CA LEU A 169 -18.64 -68.39 17.58
C LEU A 169 -17.59 -67.62 16.77
N VAL A 170 -17.48 -66.30 16.93
CA VAL A 170 -16.46 -65.48 16.25
C VAL A 170 -15.18 -65.38 17.08
N LEU A 171 -15.29 -65.41 18.41
CA LEU A 171 -14.12 -65.35 19.29
C LEU A 171 -13.29 -66.65 19.32
N GLU A 172 -13.91 -67.82 19.13
CA GLU A 172 -13.18 -69.09 19.13
C GLU A 172 -12.31 -69.28 17.86
N VAL A 173 -12.70 -68.65 16.75
CA VAL A 173 -11.92 -68.64 15.49
C VAL A 173 -10.76 -67.63 15.55
N LEU A 174 -10.93 -66.51 16.29
CA LEU A 174 -9.91 -65.45 16.38
C LEU A 174 -8.80 -65.73 17.41
N ILE A 175 -9.00 -66.64 18.37
CA ILE A 175 -7.95 -66.98 19.36
C ILE A 175 -6.90 -67.96 18.79
N ARG A 176 -7.11 -68.52 17.59
CA ARG A 176 -6.13 -69.42 16.94
C ARG A 176 -5.16 -68.75 15.95
N SER A 177 -5.27 -67.45 15.68
CA SER A 177 -4.30 -66.73 14.82
C SER A 177 -3.83 -65.44 15.50
N GLY A 178 -2.66 -65.53 16.12
CA GLY A 178 -2.09 -64.43 16.91
C GLY A 178 -1.98 -63.12 16.13
N PHE A 179 -2.77 -62.12 16.54
CA PHE A 179 -2.62 -60.72 16.15
C PHE A 179 -3.07 -59.81 17.30
N GLY A 180 -2.17 -59.57 18.26
CA GLY A 180 -2.34 -58.51 19.25
C GLY A 180 -1.85 -57.18 18.67
N PHE A 181 -2.75 -56.28 18.28
CA PHE A 181 -2.48 -54.82 18.25
C PHE A 181 -3.73 -53.96 17.93
N GLY A 182 -4.76 -54.50 17.25
CA GLY A 182 -5.93 -53.71 16.81
C GLY A 182 -7.11 -53.66 17.78
N VAL A 183 -7.29 -54.69 18.61
CA VAL A 183 -8.48 -54.84 19.47
C VAL A 183 -8.38 -54.01 20.76
N MET A 184 -7.16 -53.73 21.23
CA MET A 184 -6.93 -53.09 22.54
C MET A 184 -7.27 -51.59 22.58
N TRP A 185 -7.33 -50.89 21.43
CA TRP A 185 -7.57 -49.44 21.37
C TRP A 185 -9.02 -49.04 21.02
N GLY A 186 -9.77 -49.91 20.33
CA GLY A 186 -11.22 -49.72 20.11
C GLY A 186 -12.01 -49.80 21.43
N VAL A 187 -11.51 -50.60 22.38
CA VAL A 187 -12.04 -50.66 23.73
C VAL A 187 -11.79 -49.35 24.49
N GLY A 188 -10.66 -48.67 24.27
CA GLY A 188 -10.31 -47.44 24.98
C GLY A 188 -11.17 -46.21 24.66
N TRP A 189 -11.51 -45.99 23.38
CA TRP A 189 -12.46 -44.93 22.98
C TRP A 189 -13.86 -45.17 23.55
N GLY A 190 -14.16 -46.44 23.79
CA GLY A 190 -15.45 -46.87 24.19
C GLY A 190 -15.73 -46.96 25.68
N VAL A 191 -14.76 -47.46 26.41
CA VAL A 191 -14.75 -47.37 27.87
C VAL A 191 -14.87 -45.92 28.34
N MET A 192 -14.32 -44.96 27.59
CA MET A 192 -14.28 -43.57 28.03
C MET A 192 -15.64 -42.84 28.00
N PHE A 193 -16.42 -42.99 26.92
CA PHE A 193 -17.63 -42.18 26.74
C PHE A 193 -18.80 -42.70 27.56
N GLY A 194 -18.94 -44.02 27.64
CA GLY A 194 -20.05 -44.55 28.40
C GLY A 194 -19.76 -44.62 29.90
N VAL A 195 -18.52 -44.80 30.38
CA VAL A 195 -18.28 -44.87 31.85
C VAL A 195 -18.57 -43.50 32.48
N GLY A 196 -18.27 -42.40 31.77
CA GLY A 196 -18.61 -41.05 32.23
C GLY A 196 -20.12 -40.77 32.28
N LEU A 197 -20.88 -41.19 31.27
CA LEU A 197 -22.35 -41.01 31.25
C LEU A 197 -23.08 -42.00 32.17
N GLY A 198 -22.58 -43.24 32.27
CA GLY A 198 -23.12 -44.27 33.16
C GLY A 198 -22.94 -43.93 34.64
N VAL A 199 -21.79 -43.37 35.03
CA VAL A 199 -21.55 -42.94 36.42
C VAL A 199 -22.38 -41.71 36.77
N MET A 200 -22.56 -40.78 35.83
CA MET A 200 -23.38 -39.58 36.04
C MET A 200 -24.88 -39.90 36.16
N TRP A 201 -25.39 -40.87 35.38
CA TRP A 201 -26.77 -41.34 35.51
C TRP A 201 -26.98 -42.31 36.68
N GLY A 202 -25.98 -43.14 37.02
CA GLY A 202 -26.01 -44.03 38.19
C GLY A 202 -26.03 -43.27 39.52
N VAL A 203 -25.31 -42.14 39.60
CA VAL A 203 -25.35 -41.25 40.76
C VAL A 203 -26.66 -40.44 40.81
N ALA A 204 -27.16 -39.96 39.67
CA ALA A 204 -28.44 -39.24 39.62
C ALA A 204 -29.65 -40.16 39.92
N SER A 205 -29.63 -41.41 39.48
CA SER A 205 -30.68 -42.40 39.78
C SER A 205 -30.63 -42.93 41.22
N ALA A 206 -29.43 -43.05 41.82
CA ALA A 206 -29.28 -43.35 43.25
C ALA A 206 -29.82 -42.22 44.15
N VAL A 207 -29.79 -40.97 43.68
CA VAL A 207 -30.34 -39.81 44.43
C VAL A 207 -31.86 -39.67 44.24
N VAL A 208 -32.41 -40.07 43.09
CA VAL A 208 -33.86 -40.01 42.84
C VAL A 208 -34.63 -41.21 43.43
N TRP A 209 -33.97 -42.37 43.61
CA TRP A 209 -34.54 -43.56 44.26
C TRP A 209 -34.01 -43.83 45.67
N GLY A 210 -33.30 -42.86 46.27
CA GLY A 210 -32.71 -42.93 47.61
C GLY A 210 -33.69 -42.70 48.76
N MET A 211 -34.97 -43.04 48.60
CA MET A 211 -35.92 -43.13 49.72
C MET A 211 -36.50 -44.55 49.74
N GLY A 212 -35.68 -45.54 50.10
CA GLY A 212 -36.18 -46.90 50.36
C GLY A 212 -35.18 -48.03 50.49
N TRP A 213 -33.94 -47.92 49.98
CA TRP A 213 -32.96 -49.03 50.05
C TRP A 213 -31.53 -48.59 50.41
N ASP A 214 -30.82 -49.50 51.07
CA ASP A 214 -29.53 -49.32 51.76
C ASP A 214 -28.35 -48.96 50.82
N VAL A 215 -27.48 -48.04 51.25
CA VAL A 215 -26.39 -47.42 50.45
C VAL A 215 -25.37 -48.45 49.95
N ALA A 216 -25.24 -49.59 50.63
CA ALA A 216 -24.38 -50.70 50.22
C ALA A 216 -24.79 -51.31 48.86
N SER A 217 -26.09 -51.45 48.61
CA SER A 217 -26.64 -52.03 47.36
C SER A 217 -26.51 -51.10 46.14
N ALA A 218 -26.50 -49.78 46.37
CA ALA A 218 -26.32 -48.78 45.31
C ALA A 218 -24.90 -48.78 44.74
N VAL A 219 -23.89 -49.10 45.56
CA VAL A 219 -22.48 -49.22 45.14
C VAL A 219 -22.19 -50.60 44.53
N GLU A 220 -22.75 -51.68 45.09
CA GLU A 220 -22.59 -53.05 44.56
C GLU A 220 -23.20 -53.25 43.17
N TRP A 221 -24.33 -52.60 42.86
CA TRP A 221 -24.99 -52.74 41.55
C TRP A 221 -24.79 -51.54 40.64
N GLY A 222 -24.69 -50.32 41.19
CA GLY A 222 -24.63 -49.07 40.41
C GLY A 222 -23.28 -48.81 39.74
N VAL A 223 -22.16 -49.16 40.39
CA VAL A 223 -20.82 -48.96 39.80
C VAL A 223 -20.51 -49.99 38.71
N PRO A 224 -20.77 -51.30 38.88
CA PRO A 224 -20.54 -52.27 37.81
C PRO A 224 -21.47 -52.06 36.61
N SER A 225 -22.72 -51.65 36.81
CA SER A 225 -23.66 -51.39 35.72
C SER A 225 -23.36 -50.06 35.01
N ALA A 226 -22.97 -48.99 35.71
CA ALA A 226 -22.46 -47.76 35.12
C ALA A 226 -21.18 -47.99 34.31
N VAL A 227 -20.27 -48.82 34.83
CA VAL A 227 -19.04 -49.19 34.14
C VAL A 227 -19.33 -50.14 32.98
N ALA A 228 -20.22 -51.12 33.11
CA ALA A 228 -20.53 -52.08 32.05
C ALA A 228 -21.37 -51.48 30.91
N LEU A 229 -22.41 -50.70 31.23
CA LEU A 229 -23.12 -49.87 30.24
C LEU A 229 -22.17 -48.86 29.63
N GLY A 230 -21.22 -48.39 30.43
CA GLY A 230 -20.27 -47.41 29.97
C GLY A 230 -19.21 -47.90 28.99
N VAL A 231 -18.60 -49.02 29.35
CA VAL A 231 -17.71 -49.81 28.51
C VAL A 231 -18.46 -50.30 27.28
N GLY A 232 -19.64 -50.88 27.47
CA GLY A 232 -20.47 -51.39 26.38
C GLY A 232 -20.87 -50.30 25.39
N PHE A 233 -21.37 -49.17 25.88
CA PHE A 233 -21.90 -48.10 25.03
C PHE A 233 -20.82 -47.43 24.22
N GLY A 234 -19.68 -47.09 24.83
CA GLY A 234 -18.65 -46.53 24.00
C GLY A 234 -17.92 -47.61 23.19
N VAL A 235 -17.79 -48.88 23.62
CA VAL A 235 -17.18 -49.92 22.76
C VAL A 235 -18.03 -50.05 21.49
N ALA A 236 -19.36 -50.06 21.66
CA ALA A 236 -20.30 -50.00 20.55
C ALA A 236 -20.14 -48.72 19.71
N SER A 237 -19.96 -47.55 20.35
CA SER A 237 -19.72 -46.28 19.63
C SER A 237 -18.39 -46.27 18.87
N ALA A 238 -17.32 -46.80 19.45
CA ALA A 238 -16.00 -46.89 18.84
C ALA A 238 -16.00 -47.88 17.67
N VAL A 239 -16.69 -49.02 17.81
CA VAL A 239 -16.95 -49.98 16.72
C VAL A 239 -17.79 -49.33 15.62
N ALA A 240 -18.86 -48.60 15.98
CA ALA A 240 -19.70 -47.90 15.02
C ALA A 240 -18.96 -46.79 14.25
N ILE A 241 -18.03 -46.08 14.88
CA ILE A 241 -17.18 -45.07 14.22
C ILE A 241 -16.09 -45.73 13.37
N ALA A 242 -15.51 -46.83 13.84
CA ALA A 242 -14.45 -47.55 13.12
C ALA A 242 -14.98 -48.26 11.86
N ARG A 243 -16.27 -48.63 11.82
CA ARG A 243 -16.90 -49.35 10.70
C ARG A 243 -16.09 -50.58 10.26
N PRO A 244 -15.76 -51.50 11.19
CA PRO A 244 -14.92 -52.67 10.89
C PRO A 244 -15.54 -53.57 9.82
N GLU A 245 -16.86 -53.58 9.65
CA GLU A 245 -17.56 -54.26 8.57
C GLU A 245 -17.11 -53.76 7.19
N ASN A 246 -17.05 -52.44 6.99
CA ASN A 246 -16.60 -51.84 5.73
C ASN A 246 -15.10 -52.02 5.51
N TRP A 247 -14.32 -52.02 6.60
CA TRP A 247 -12.89 -52.33 6.54
C TRP A 247 -12.66 -53.80 6.14
N LEU A 248 -13.37 -54.75 6.75
CA LEU A 248 -13.33 -56.18 6.41
C LEU A 248 -13.73 -56.43 4.95
N PHE A 249 -14.77 -55.76 4.45
CA PHE A 249 -15.14 -55.82 3.03
C PHE A 249 -14.06 -55.26 2.11
N ALA A 250 -13.34 -54.21 2.51
CA ALA A 250 -12.33 -53.56 1.68
C ALA A 250 -10.97 -54.30 1.64
N VAL A 251 -10.62 -55.05 2.70
CA VAL A 251 -9.32 -55.75 2.82
C VAL A 251 -9.06 -56.72 1.64
N PRO A 252 -9.99 -57.62 1.24
CA PRO A 252 -9.79 -58.49 0.09
C PRO A 252 -9.52 -57.74 -1.22
N PHE A 253 -10.21 -56.62 -1.48
CA PHE A 253 -9.99 -55.81 -2.69
C PHE A 253 -8.61 -55.14 -2.70
N THR A 254 -8.09 -54.74 -1.54
CA THR A 254 -6.72 -54.20 -1.44
C THR A 254 -5.62 -55.25 -1.61
N LEU A 255 -5.90 -56.51 -1.29
CA LEU A 255 -4.94 -57.62 -1.38
C LEU A 255 -4.92 -58.29 -2.77
N LEU A 256 -6.07 -58.41 -3.44
CA LEU A 256 -6.24 -59.23 -4.65
C LEU A 256 -6.09 -58.47 -5.98
N GLN A 257 -6.11 -57.13 -6.00
CA GLN A 257 -6.08 -56.35 -7.26
C GLN A 257 -4.79 -55.55 -7.45
N ARG A 258 -3.76 -56.20 -8.04
CA ARG A 258 -2.52 -55.53 -8.49
C ARG A 258 -2.65 -54.76 -9.81
N GLN A 259 -3.71 -54.93 -10.61
CA GLN A 259 -3.67 -54.51 -12.03
C GLN A 259 -4.92 -53.88 -12.70
N HIS A 260 -6.08 -53.66 -12.03
CA HIS A 260 -7.27 -53.08 -12.70
C HIS A 260 -7.77 -51.73 -12.17
N GLN A 261 -8.36 -50.95 -13.09
CA GLN A 261 -8.73 -49.53 -12.97
C GLN A 261 -10.02 -49.23 -12.18
N ASN A 262 -10.88 -50.22 -11.92
CA ASN A 262 -12.11 -50.01 -11.13
C ASN A 262 -11.89 -50.34 -9.66
N ARG A 263 -11.31 -49.39 -8.92
CA ARG A 263 -11.09 -49.49 -7.48
C ARG A 263 -12.31 -48.92 -6.73
N GLN A 264 -12.91 -49.72 -5.85
CA GLN A 264 -13.86 -49.22 -4.86
C GLN A 264 -13.11 -48.99 -3.54
N PHE A 265 -12.99 -47.72 -3.14
CA PHE A 265 -12.43 -47.37 -1.83
C PHE A 265 -13.57 -47.20 -0.81
N PRO A 266 -13.45 -47.75 0.40
CA PRO A 266 -14.41 -47.47 1.45
C PRO A 266 -14.31 -45.99 1.85
N HIS A 267 -15.42 -45.27 1.75
CA HIS A 267 -15.46 -43.81 1.99
C HIS A 267 -15.56 -43.44 3.48
N ILE A 268 -15.90 -44.40 4.35
CA ILE A 268 -16.32 -44.14 5.75
C ILE A 268 -15.54 -44.89 6.82
N THR A 269 -14.51 -45.67 6.49
CA THR A 269 -13.67 -46.29 7.54
C THR A 269 -12.41 -45.45 7.79
N PRO A 270 -12.16 -44.99 9.03
CA PRO A 270 -10.90 -44.36 9.41
C PRO A 270 -9.79 -45.40 9.67
N LEU A 271 -10.14 -46.69 9.72
CA LEU A 271 -9.18 -47.76 9.90
C LEU A 271 -8.21 -47.81 8.71
N PRO A 272 -6.89 -47.83 8.94
CA PRO A 272 -5.92 -47.79 7.86
C PRO A 272 -6.04 -49.05 7.00
N LEU A 273 -6.22 -48.86 5.70
CA LEU A 273 -6.23 -49.97 4.76
C LEU A 273 -4.83 -50.56 4.62
N PRO A 274 -4.68 -51.89 4.68
CA PRO A 274 -3.38 -52.53 4.52
C PRO A 274 -2.81 -52.21 3.13
N TYR A 275 -1.48 -52.10 3.03
CA TYR A 275 -0.73 -51.78 1.79
C TYR A 275 -0.98 -50.41 1.14
N LEU A 276 -2.04 -49.69 1.50
CA LEU A 276 -2.37 -48.37 0.93
C LEU A 276 -1.23 -47.36 1.10
N SER A 277 -0.60 -47.30 2.28
CA SER A 277 0.54 -46.40 2.52
C SER A 277 1.74 -46.71 1.61
N SER A 278 2.06 -47.99 1.38
CA SER A 278 3.12 -48.40 0.46
C SER A 278 2.77 -48.10 -1.00
N GLN A 279 1.49 -48.23 -1.36
CA GLN A 279 0.99 -47.94 -2.70
C GLN A 279 1.05 -46.45 -3.01
N ILE A 280 0.58 -45.59 -2.11
CA ILE A 280 0.68 -44.13 -2.22
C ILE A 280 2.16 -43.72 -2.31
N ALA A 281 3.02 -44.32 -1.48
CA ALA A 281 4.46 -44.06 -1.54
C ALA A 281 5.05 -44.42 -2.92
N ASN A 282 4.63 -45.54 -3.52
CA ASN A 282 5.06 -45.91 -4.87
C ASN A 282 4.56 -44.93 -5.95
N TRP A 283 3.32 -44.43 -5.85
CA TRP A 283 2.83 -43.39 -6.76
C TRP A 283 3.67 -42.11 -6.65
N LEU A 284 3.89 -41.62 -5.44
CA LEU A 284 4.70 -40.42 -5.18
C LEU A 284 6.17 -40.58 -5.63
N ARG A 285 6.73 -41.79 -5.60
CA ARG A 285 8.09 -42.07 -6.09
C ARG A 285 8.18 -42.04 -7.61
N LEU A 286 7.18 -42.59 -8.31
CA LEU A 286 7.15 -42.71 -9.76
C LEU A 286 6.75 -41.40 -10.44
N ASP A 287 5.72 -40.72 -9.93
CA ASP A 287 5.27 -39.39 -10.38
C ASP A 287 4.71 -38.62 -9.18
N TRP A 288 5.45 -37.59 -8.77
CA TRP A 288 5.07 -36.77 -7.62
C TRP A 288 3.75 -36.03 -7.83
N GLN A 289 3.50 -35.47 -9.03
CA GLN A 289 2.30 -34.65 -9.30
C GLN A 289 1.04 -35.52 -9.32
N THR A 290 1.07 -36.63 -10.08
CA THR A 290 -0.05 -37.58 -10.11
C THR A 290 -0.26 -38.24 -8.73
N GLY A 291 0.83 -38.51 -8.00
CA GLY A 291 0.77 -39.02 -6.63
C GLY A 291 0.11 -38.04 -5.64
N LEU A 292 0.41 -36.74 -5.74
CA LEU A 292 -0.23 -35.69 -4.93
C LEU A 292 -1.72 -35.53 -5.28
N HIS A 293 -2.07 -35.55 -6.58
CA HIS A 293 -3.48 -35.55 -7.02
C HIS A 293 -4.26 -36.71 -6.39
N ASN A 294 -3.71 -37.92 -6.48
CA ASN A 294 -4.33 -39.12 -5.89
C ASN A 294 -4.43 -39.04 -4.36
N THR A 295 -3.45 -38.42 -3.72
CA THR A 295 -3.44 -38.20 -2.27
C THR A 295 -4.55 -37.25 -1.85
N ASN A 296 -4.72 -36.13 -2.56
CA ASN A 296 -5.80 -35.17 -2.32
C ASN A 296 -7.18 -35.81 -2.55
N GLU A 297 -7.35 -36.61 -3.61
CA GLU A 297 -8.60 -37.34 -3.86
C GLU A 297 -8.93 -38.32 -2.73
N LEU A 298 -7.94 -39.05 -2.21
CA LEU A 298 -8.13 -39.94 -1.06
C LEU A 298 -8.50 -39.16 0.21
N LEU A 299 -7.86 -38.02 0.48
CA LEU A 299 -8.19 -37.19 1.64
C LEU A 299 -9.59 -36.56 1.52
N LYS A 300 -10.01 -36.21 0.31
CA LYS A 300 -11.30 -35.56 0.03
C LYS A 300 -12.47 -36.54 0.12
N PHE A 301 -12.30 -37.75 -0.36
CA PHE A 301 -13.39 -38.72 -0.54
C PHE A 301 -13.29 -39.98 0.32
N THR A 302 -12.25 -40.12 1.14
CA THR A 302 -12.11 -41.24 2.09
C THR A 302 -11.69 -40.73 3.47
N LEU A 303 -11.66 -41.59 4.48
CA LEU A 303 -11.14 -41.27 5.82
C LEU A 303 -9.71 -41.78 6.03
N GLN A 304 -8.96 -42.04 4.94
CA GLN A 304 -7.62 -42.65 4.98
C GLN A 304 -6.49 -41.65 5.22
N PHE A 305 -6.64 -40.79 6.23
CA PHE A 305 -5.63 -39.79 6.60
C PHE A 305 -4.31 -40.43 7.08
N ILE A 306 -4.40 -41.48 7.91
CA ILE A 306 -3.23 -42.13 8.53
C ILE A 306 -2.30 -42.76 7.48
N PRO A 307 -2.79 -43.57 6.51
CA PRO A 307 -1.93 -44.12 5.46
C PRO A 307 -1.30 -43.05 4.56
N VAL A 308 -2.04 -41.97 4.27
CA VAL A 308 -1.57 -40.84 3.47
C VAL A 308 -0.39 -40.14 4.14
N VAL A 309 -0.52 -39.76 5.42
CA VAL A 309 0.55 -39.11 6.19
C VAL A 309 1.78 -40.03 6.31
N LYS A 310 1.56 -41.34 6.54
CA LYS A 310 2.65 -42.32 6.62
C LYS A 310 3.40 -42.45 5.29
N ALA A 311 2.69 -42.43 4.17
CA ALA A 311 3.27 -42.51 2.83
C ALA A 311 4.11 -41.27 2.51
N ILE A 312 3.58 -40.06 2.74
CA ILE A 312 4.29 -38.81 2.48
C ILE A 312 5.54 -38.70 3.34
N ASN A 313 5.44 -38.94 4.65
CA ASN A 313 6.60 -38.92 5.54
C ASN A 313 7.71 -39.88 5.09
N ARG A 314 7.32 -41.08 4.63
CA ARG A 314 8.28 -42.05 4.10
C ARG A 314 8.97 -41.54 2.84
N VAL A 315 8.21 -41.04 1.86
CA VAL A 315 8.78 -40.57 0.59
C VAL A 315 9.63 -39.32 0.79
N LEU A 316 9.21 -38.37 1.64
CA LEU A 316 10.01 -37.18 1.96
C LEU A 316 11.32 -37.55 2.68
N ALA A 317 11.31 -38.56 3.54
CA ALA A 317 12.54 -39.06 4.19
C ALA A 317 13.51 -39.74 3.21
N GLU A 318 13.00 -40.32 2.13
CA GLU A 318 13.77 -40.97 1.06
C GLU A 318 14.15 -40.00 -0.07
N THR A 319 13.62 -38.77 -0.08
CA THR A 319 13.81 -37.81 -1.17
C THR A 319 15.22 -37.19 -1.12
N PRO A 320 15.94 -37.10 -2.27
CA PRO A 320 17.22 -36.41 -2.35
C PRO A 320 17.14 -34.94 -1.89
N LYS A 321 18.20 -34.47 -1.26
CA LYS A 321 18.28 -33.12 -0.66
C LYS A 321 17.95 -32.00 -1.66
N GLU A 322 18.33 -32.18 -2.92
CA GLU A 322 18.17 -31.20 -4.00
C GLU A 322 16.71 -31.04 -4.44
N GLN A 323 15.88 -32.07 -4.28
CA GLN A 323 14.46 -32.04 -4.69
C GLN A 323 13.51 -31.81 -3.52
N LEU A 324 14.03 -31.80 -2.29
CA LEU A 324 13.23 -31.86 -1.08
C LEU A 324 12.34 -30.63 -0.91
N ILE A 325 12.92 -29.42 -0.99
CA ILE A 325 12.15 -28.16 -0.83
C ILE A 325 11.13 -28.02 -1.96
N TYR A 326 11.52 -28.33 -3.20
CA TYR A 326 10.62 -28.30 -4.35
C TYR A 326 9.39 -29.22 -4.16
N ARG A 327 9.60 -30.47 -3.71
CA ARG A 327 8.50 -31.41 -3.46
C ARG A 327 7.59 -30.97 -2.31
N VAL A 328 8.16 -30.42 -1.24
CA VAL A 328 7.37 -29.89 -0.11
C VAL A 328 6.59 -28.64 -0.54
N ALA A 329 7.17 -27.78 -1.38
CA ALA A 329 6.49 -26.61 -1.94
C ALA A 329 5.28 -27.01 -2.80
N GLN A 330 5.42 -28.06 -3.62
CA GLN A 330 4.31 -28.63 -4.41
C GLN A 330 3.24 -29.27 -3.51
N LEU A 331 3.64 -29.93 -2.41
CA LEU A 331 2.70 -30.44 -1.41
C LEU A 331 1.90 -29.30 -0.74
N SER A 332 2.49 -28.10 -0.62
CA SER A 332 1.85 -26.94 0.02
C SER A 332 1.11 -26.00 -0.96
N GLU A 333 1.14 -26.27 -2.26
CA GLU A 333 0.45 -25.41 -3.26
C GLU A 333 -1.07 -25.43 -3.09
N ASP A 334 -1.66 -26.63 -3.01
CA ASP A 334 -3.10 -26.82 -2.81
C ASP A 334 -3.46 -28.14 -2.10
N PRO A 335 -3.06 -28.33 -0.83
CA PRO A 335 -3.47 -29.50 -0.06
C PRO A 335 -4.96 -29.42 0.28
N TYR A 336 -5.70 -30.53 0.14
CA TYR A 336 -7.09 -30.62 0.60
C TYR A 336 -7.20 -30.38 2.12
N ASP A 337 -6.24 -30.91 2.88
CA ASP A 337 -6.12 -30.70 4.32
C ASP A 337 -4.68 -30.28 4.66
N TRP A 338 -4.52 -29.04 5.11
CA TRP A 338 -3.23 -28.48 5.52
C TRP A 338 -2.59 -29.23 6.70
N ASN A 339 -3.36 -29.99 7.49
CA ASN A 339 -2.78 -30.87 8.50
C ASN A 339 -1.82 -31.90 7.87
N LEU A 340 -1.95 -32.20 6.59
CA LEU A 340 -1.00 -33.05 5.86
C LEU A 340 0.42 -32.49 5.91
N VAL A 341 0.59 -31.19 5.67
CA VAL A 341 1.87 -30.49 5.74
C VAL A 341 2.36 -30.43 7.20
N ARG A 342 1.45 -30.15 8.15
CA ARG A 342 1.76 -30.16 9.59
C ARG A 342 2.32 -31.50 10.06
N PHE A 343 1.66 -32.62 9.72
CA PHE A 343 2.08 -33.96 10.13
C PHE A 343 3.25 -34.53 9.32
N ALA A 344 3.73 -33.80 8.31
CA ALA A 344 5.05 -34.07 7.74
C ALA A 344 6.20 -33.62 8.66
N SER A 345 5.92 -32.73 9.62
CA SER A 345 6.86 -32.32 10.68
C SER A 345 6.51 -32.90 12.05
N VAL A 346 5.22 -32.91 12.42
CA VAL A 346 4.70 -33.38 13.71
C VAL A 346 4.47 -34.89 13.71
N SER A 347 4.74 -35.56 14.84
CA SER A 347 4.40 -36.97 14.99
C SER A 347 2.89 -37.18 15.14
N LEU A 348 2.27 -37.78 14.12
CA LEU A 348 0.86 -38.18 14.15
C LEU A 348 0.55 -39.12 15.32
N SER A 349 1.44 -40.05 15.65
CA SER A 349 1.24 -41.00 16.75
C SER A 349 1.21 -40.32 18.11
N GLU A 350 2.11 -39.37 18.36
CA GLU A 350 2.18 -38.65 19.65
C GLU A 350 0.98 -37.69 19.82
N VAL A 351 0.56 -37.01 18.75
CA VAL A 351 -0.66 -36.17 18.79
C VAL A 351 -1.91 -37.00 19.03
N MET A 352 -2.03 -38.18 18.41
CA MET A 352 -3.16 -39.08 18.65
C MET A 352 -3.16 -39.61 20.08
N LYS A 353 -2.00 -40.00 20.64
CA LYS A 353 -1.87 -40.39 22.05
C LYS A 353 -2.27 -39.26 23.00
N SER A 354 -1.82 -38.03 22.74
CA SER A 354 -2.18 -36.84 23.54
C SER A 354 -3.68 -36.54 23.50
N LYS A 355 -4.31 -36.60 22.31
CA LYS A 355 -5.78 -36.44 22.19
C LYS A 355 -6.56 -37.52 22.92
N VAL A 356 -6.08 -38.77 22.90
CA VAL A 356 -6.68 -39.87 23.68
C VAL A 356 -6.59 -39.55 25.17
N VAL A 357 -5.44 -39.10 25.67
CA VAL A 357 -5.29 -38.66 27.08
C VAL A 357 -6.12 -37.41 27.41
N ALA A 358 -6.32 -36.51 26.45
CA ALA A 358 -7.21 -35.35 26.61
C ALA A 358 -8.67 -35.74 26.82
N GLY A 359 -9.12 -36.85 26.22
CA GLY A 359 -10.45 -37.40 26.39
C GLY A 359 -10.67 -38.12 27.73
N PHE A 360 -9.59 -38.51 28.44
CA PHE A 360 -9.72 -39.18 29.74
C PHE A 360 -10.17 -38.18 30.82
N PHE A 361 -11.18 -38.57 31.60
CA PHE A 361 -11.58 -37.89 32.85
C PHE A 361 -10.63 -38.28 34.00
N ILE A 362 -9.37 -37.87 33.91
CA ILE A 362 -8.41 -37.93 35.02
C ILE A 362 -8.30 -36.53 35.65
N ILE A 363 -8.10 -36.46 36.96
CA ILE A 363 -7.96 -35.22 37.75
C ILE A 363 -6.96 -34.26 37.06
N ALA A 364 -7.37 -33.01 36.88
CA ALA A 364 -6.75 -32.01 35.98
C ALA A 364 -5.21 -31.84 36.07
N PRO A 365 -4.53 -31.94 37.23
CA PRO A 365 -3.08 -31.76 37.31
C PRO A 365 -2.29 -32.90 36.66
N TRP A 366 -2.75 -34.14 36.80
CA TRP A 366 -2.10 -35.32 36.20
C TRP A 366 -2.31 -35.38 34.69
N LYS A 367 -3.44 -34.87 34.23
CA LYS A 367 -3.76 -34.73 32.80
C LYS A 367 -2.72 -33.86 32.08
N GLN A 368 -2.37 -32.71 32.66
CA GLN A 368 -1.35 -31.81 32.10
C GLN A 368 0.05 -32.45 32.15
N GLN A 369 0.41 -33.15 33.22
CA GLN A 369 1.71 -33.84 33.34
C GLN A 369 1.88 -34.99 32.35
N ILE A 370 0.84 -35.79 32.09
CA ILE A 370 0.89 -36.89 31.12
C ILE A 370 0.86 -36.35 29.69
N GLN A 371 0.11 -35.27 29.43
CA GLN A 371 0.12 -34.60 28.13
C GLN A 371 1.49 -34.00 27.79
N ALA A 372 2.17 -33.40 28.76
CA ALA A 372 3.53 -32.86 28.60
C ALA A 372 4.58 -33.93 28.25
N ARG A 373 4.29 -35.22 28.48
CA ARG A 373 5.18 -36.33 28.07
C ARG A 373 5.10 -36.65 26.57
N PHE A 374 4.05 -36.21 25.88
CA PHE A 374 3.91 -36.43 24.44
C PHE A 374 4.51 -35.25 23.67
N GLN A 375 5.50 -35.52 22.84
CA GLN A 375 6.13 -34.51 21.97
C GLN A 375 5.22 -34.17 20.78
N THR A 376 4.21 -33.34 21.03
CA THR A 376 3.23 -32.86 20.03
C THR A 376 3.69 -31.62 19.26
N GLU A 377 4.85 -31.08 19.61
CA GLU A 377 5.45 -29.92 18.97
C GLU A 377 5.99 -30.23 17.57
N ILE A 378 6.09 -29.18 16.76
CA ILE A 378 6.71 -29.20 15.43
C ILE A 378 8.21 -29.50 15.60
N ARG A 379 8.76 -30.38 14.76
CA ARG A 379 10.14 -30.85 14.88
C ARG A 379 10.95 -30.34 13.69
N LEU A 380 12.09 -29.73 13.96
CA LEU A 380 12.99 -29.22 12.91
C LEU A 380 14.22 -30.12 12.71
N ASN A 381 14.26 -31.28 13.36
CA ASN A 381 15.46 -32.11 13.49
C ASN A 381 15.90 -32.84 12.20
N THR A 382 15.08 -32.83 11.14
CA THR A 382 15.47 -33.32 9.82
C THR A 382 15.11 -32.29 8.75
N PRO A 383 15.87 -32.22 7.63
CA PRO A 383 15.56 -31.27 6.57
C PRO A 383 14.13 -31.37 6.04
N ALA A 384 13.59 -32.59 5.91
CA ALA A 384 12.21 -32.79 5.43
C ALA A 384 11.16 -32.19 6.38
N ARG A 385 11.37 -32.36 7.70
CA ARG A 385 10.48 -31.83 8.73
C ARG A 385 10.61 -30.32 8.87
N ALA A 386 11.83 -29.80 8.73
CA ALA A 386 12.10 -28.37 8.75
C ALA A 386 11.47 -27.66 7.54
N SER A 387 11.62 -28.20 6.33
CA SER A 387 10.94 -27.67 5.13
C SER A 387 9.41 -27.68 5.30
N ALA A 388 8.83 -28.79 5.75
CA ALA A 388 7.38 -28.88 5.98
C ALA A 388 6.89 -27.91 7.06
N ALA A 389 7.65 -27.75 8.14
CA ALA A 389 7.36 -26.77 9.19
C ALA A 389 7.37 -25.34 8.64
N GLY A 390 8.36 -24.97 7.82
CA GLY A 390 8.45 -23.63 7.22
C GLY A 390 7.21 -23.27 6.39
N PHE A 391 6.79 -24.14 5.47
CA PHE A 391 5.58 -23.90 4.68
C PHE A 391 4.30 -23.91 5.53
N TRP A 392 4.23 -24.74 6.57
CA TRP A 392 3.10 -24.73 7.50
C TRP A 392 3.03 -23.41 8.29
N TYR A 393 4.16 -22.89 8.77
CA TYR A 393 4.20 -21.62 9.50
C TYR A 393 3.83 -20.43 8.62
N LEU A 394 4.25 -20.41 7.35
CA LEU A 394 3.82 -19.39 6.39
C LEU A 394 2.29 -19.40 6.22
N HIS A 395 1.67 -20.57 6.08
CA HIS A 395 0.20 -20.70 6.01
C HIS A 395 -0.49 -20.24 7.30
N GLN A 396 0.11 -20.51 8.46
CA GLN A 396 -0.41 -20.08 9.77
C GLN A 396 -0.14 -18.61 10.09
N GLN A 397 0.46 -17.85 9.16
CA GLN A 397 0.80 -16.43 9.34
C GLN A 397 1.83 -16.19 10.47
N GLU A 398 2.75 -17.13 10.67
CA GLU A 398 3.83 -17.05 11.66
C GLU A 398 5.21 -16.99 10.95
N PRO A 399 5.55 -15.87 10.27
CA PRO A 399 6.77 -15.80 9.45
C PRO A 399 8.07 -15.87 10.26
N ASP A 400 8.08 -15.45 11.53
CA ASP A 400 9.23 -15.59 12.44
C ASP A 400 9.64 -17.08 12.59
N LYS A 401 8.66 -17.94 12.92
CA LYS A 401 8.89 -19.38 13.06
C LYS A 401 9.19 -20.05 11.73
N ALA A 402 8.65 -19.54 10.62
CA ALA A 402 9.01 -20.00 9.29
C ALA A 402 10.50 -19.72 9.00
N THR A 403 11.01 -18.54 9.41
CA THR A 403 12.42 -18.17 9.29
C THR A 403 13.33 -19.13 10.06
N GLU A 404 12.98 -19.47 11.31
CA GLU A 404 13.71 -20.47 12.10
C GLU A 404 13.74 -21.84 11.40
N ALA A 405 12.60 -22.27 10.85
CA ALA A 405 12.49 -23.55 10.14
C ALA A 405 13.31 -23.58 8.84
N PHE A 406 13.27 -22.51 8.03
CA PHE A 406 14.04 -22.43 6.79
C PHE A 406 15.54 -22.25 7.01
N THR A 407 15.96 -21.72 8.17
CA THR A 407 17.38 -21.62 8.56
C THR A 407 18.05 -23.01 8.62
N VAL A 408 17.32 -24.05 9.05
CA VAL A 408 17.82 -25.43 9.12
C VAL A 408 18.08 -26.03 7.74
N VAL A 409 17.39 -25.53 6.70
CA VAL A 409 17.49 -26.04 5.32
C VAL A 409 18.16 -25.06 4.37
N ARG A 410 18.87 -24.07 4.90
CA ARG A 410 19.54 -23.01 4.14
C ARG A 410 20.43 -23.55 3.02
N ASP A 411 21.22 -24.57 3.35
CA ASP A 411 22.22 -25.16 2.44
C ASP A 411 21.62 -26.04 1.33
N LEU A 412 20.29 -26.22 1.30
CA LEU A 412 19.60 -26.99 0.27
C LEU A 412 19.26 -26.13 -0.95
N LEU A 413 18.99 -26.79 -2.09
CA LEU A 413 18.46 -26.11 -3.28
C LEU A 413 17.12 -25.43 -2.95
N TYR A 414 17.03 -24.11 -3.23
CA TYR A 414 15.94 -23.21 -2.83
C TYR A 414 15.83 -22.90 -1.32
N GLY A 415 16.77 -23.38 -0.49
CA GLY A 415 16.81 -23.11 0.95
C GLY A 415 17.02 -21.64 1.26
N GLU A 416 18.06 -21.05 0.68
CA GLU A 416 18.36 -19.62 0.80
C GLU A 416 17.21 -18.75 0.25
N GLU A 417 16.58 -19.16 -0.86
CA GLU A 417 15.41 -18.45 -1.42
C GLU A 417 14.27 -18.39 -0.39
N MET A 418 13.89 -19.54 0.18
CA MET A 418 12.77 -19.62 1.13
C MET A 418 13.10 -18.94 2.46
N LEU A 419 14.36 -19.00 2.92
CA LEU A 419 14.83 -18.26 4.08
C LEU A 419 14.70 -16.74 3.85
N THR A 420 15.21 -16.25 2.72
CA THR A 420 15.14 -14.83 2.35
C THR A 420 13.68 -14.37 2.25
N LEU A 421 12.82 -15.19 1.66
CA LEU A 421 11.39 -14.91 1.56
C LEU A 421 10.75 -14.80 2.95
N ALA A 422 11.02 -15.74 3.86
CA ALA A 422 10.48 -15.72 5.22
C ALA A 422 10.99 -14.52 6.03
N GLN A 423 12.27 -14.14 5.88
CA GLN A 423 12.84 -12.94 6.51
C GLN A 423 12.16 -11.65 6.02
N ILE A 424 11.92 -11.51 4.72
CA ILE A 424 11.23 -10.35 4.15
C ILE A 424 9.79 -10.28 4.68
N LEU A 425 9.07 -11.40 4.65
CA LEU A 425 7.69 -11.46 5.16
C LEU A 425 7.61 -11.18 6.66
N THR A 426 8.62 -11.58 7.41
CA THR A 426 8.78 -11.25 8.84
C THR A 426 8.92 -9.74 9.03
N ALA A 427 9.86 -9.12 8.31
CA ALA A 427 10.08 -7.68 8.39
C ALA A 427 8.83 -6.88 8.01
N PHE A 428 8.07 -7.34 7.00
CA PHE A 428 6.80 -6.73 6.61
C PHE A 428 5.69 -6.89 7.65
N ASP A 429 5.57 -8.04 8.30
CA ASP A 429 4.52 -8.27 9.29
C ASP A 429 4.73 -7.42 10.56
N GLN A 430 6.00 -7.12 10.89
CA GLN A 430 6.39 -6.34 12.08
C GLN A 430 6.10 -4.83 11.96
N THR A 431 5.89 -4.26 10.76
CA THR A 431 5.67 -2.80 10.61
C THR A 431 4.29 -2.37 11.12
N ALA A 432 4.23 -1.43 12.05
CA ALA A 432 3.03 -0.82 12.60
C ALA A 432 2.80 0.63 12.12
N GLU A 433 3.88 1.38 11.84
CA GLU A 433 3.81 2.80 11.46
C GLU A 433 4.41 3.09 10.07
N LEU A 434 4.07 4.26 9.51
CA LEU A 434 4.59 4.73 8.21
C LEU A 434 6.13 4.82 8.21
N ALA A 435 6.71 5.33 9.31
CA ALA A 435 8.15 5.51 9.45
C ALA A 435 8.90 4.16 9.43
N GLU A 436 8.30 3.13 10.02
CA GLU A 436 8.87 1.79 10.04
C GLU A 436 8.90 1.21 8.62
N ILE A 437 7.82 1.38 7.84
CA ILE A 437 7.78 0.96 6.42
C ILE A 437 8.89 1.64 5.62
N ALA A 438 9.08 2.96 5.76
CA ALA A 438 10.11 3.68 5.02
C ALA A 438 11.54 3.26 5.42
N SER A 439 11.74 2.89 6.69
CA SER A 439 13.06 2.51 7.22
C SER A 439 13.46 1.05 6.93
N LEU A 440 12.57 0.24 6.37
CA LEU A 440 12.82 -1.18 6.08
C LEU A 440 14.03 -1.37 5.16
N GLN A 441 15.06 -2.04 5.66
CA GLN A 441 16.17 -2.54 4.86
C GLN A 441 15.97 -4.03 4.59
N LEU A 442 15.85 -4.39 3.31
CA LEU A 442 15.55 -5.76 2.89
C LEU A 442 16.76 -6.42 2.20
N PRO A 443 16.95 -7.74 2.38
CA PRO A 443 17.97 -8.49 1.64
C PRO A 443 17.70 -8.46 0.13
N PRO A 444 18.72 -8.67 -0.73
CA PRO A 444 18.54 -8.69 -2.18
C PRO A 444 17.62 -9.84 -2.63
N SER A 445 16.87 -9.63 -3.71
CA SER A 445 16.05 -10.69 -4.30
C SER A 445 16.94 -11.74 -4.98
N PRO A 446 16.63 -13.03 -4.88
CA PRO A 446 17.41 -14.09 -5.51
C PRO A 446 17.33 -14.04 -7.04
N ASN A 447 18.37 -14.56 -7.72
CA ASN A 447 18.42 -14.61 -9.18
C ASN A 447 17.51 -15.74 -9.74
N PRO A 448 16.91 -15.57 -10.94
CA PRO A 448 16.16 -16.64 -11.61
C PRO A 448 17.06 -17.84 -11.96
N PRO A 449 16.52 -19.08 -11.99
CA PRO A 449 15.11 -19.47 -11.78
C PRO A 449 14.71 -19.57 -10.30
N ARG A 450 13.52 -19.06 -9.96
CA ARG A 450 12.99 -19.03 -8.59
C ARG A 450 11.91 -20.10 -8.40
N LEU A 451 11.83 -20.68 -7.20
CA LEU A 451 10.79 -21.63 -6.83
C LEU A 451 9.41 -20.98 -6.77
N ARG A 452 9.33 -19.75 -6.22
CA ARG A 452 8.06 -19.05 -5.97
C ARG A 452 7.94 -17.76 -6.81
N GLU A 453 8.04 -17.86 -8.13
CA GLU A 453 8.11 -16.69 -9.03
C GLU A 453 6.99 -15.66 -8.80
N THR A 454 5.73 -16.10 -8.70
CA THR A 454 4.58 -15.19 -8.49
C THR A 454 4.60 -14.53 -7.11
N THR A 455 5.18 -15.18 -6.11
CA THR A 455 5.36 -14.59 -4.77
C THR A 455 6.44 -13.51 -4.83
N TRP A 456 7.55 -13.78 -5.53
CA TRP A 456 8.61 -12.78 -5.72
C TRP A 456 8.17 -11.57 -6.53
N GLN A 457 7.24 -11.73 -7.47
CA GLN A 457 6.59 -10.60 -8.15
C GLN A 457 5.78 -9.74 -7.16
N ALA A 458 5.02 -10.35 -6.25
CA ALA A 458 4.32 -9.62 -5.19
C ALA A 458 5.29 -8.90 -4.25
N ILE A 459 6.38 -9.54 -3.84
CA ILE A 459 7.45 -8.92 -3.04
C ILE A 459 8.08 -7.73 -3.78
N ALA A 460 8.31 -7.84 -5.09
CA ALA A 460 8.86 -6.74 -5.89
C ALA A 460 7.91 -5.53 -5.92
N SER A 461 6.59 -5.75 -6.03
CA SER A 461 5.60 -4.68 -5.93
C SER A 461 5.61 -4.04 -4.53
N LEU A 462 5.68 -4.83 -3.46
CA LEU A 462 5.80 -4.31 -2.10
C LEU A 462 7.09 -3.50 -1.87
N ARG A 463 8.21 -3.89 -2.50
CA ARG A 463 9.45 -3.09 -2.47
C ARG A 463 9.30 -1.73 -3.14
N ARG A 464 8.54 -1.64 -4.23
CA ARG A 464 8.23 -0.34 -4.87
C ARG A 464 7.37 0.52 -3.96
N VAL A 465 6.41 -0.09 -3.26
CA VAL A 465 5.60 0.61 -2.25
C VAL A 465 6.49 1.21 -1.16
N ILE A 466 7.49 0.49 -0.65
CA ILE A 466 8.45 1.04 0.32
C ILE A 466 9.17 2.27 -0.24
N ALA A 467 9.65 2.22 -1.49
CA ALA A 467 10.31 3.35 -2.12
C ALA A 467 9.37 4.56 -2.28
N ASP A 468 8.10 4.34 -2.64
CA ASP A 468 7.10 5.41 -2.69
C ASP A 468 6.82 5.97 -1.28
N VAL A 469 6.74 5.13 -0.26
CA VAL A 469 6.55 5.56 1.15
C VAL A 469 7.75 6.36 1.67
N GLN A 470 8.98 6.02 1.28
CA GLN A 470 10.16 6.84 1.57
C GLN A 470 10.04 8.25 0.97
N VAL A 471 9.50 8.37 -0.24
CA VAL A 471 9.21 9.68 -0.86
C VAL A 471 8.12 10.42 -0.08
N VAL A 472 7.06 9.73 0.36
CA VAL A 472 6.00 10.33 1.19
C VAL A 472 6.53 10.92 2.50
N GLN A 473 7.56 10.30 3.10
CA GLN A 473 8.12 10.73 4.38
C GLN A 473 9.23 11.77 4.24
N ASN A 474 10.11 11.64 3.24
CA ASN A 474 11.32 12.46 3.13
C ASN A 474 11.16 13.65 2.18
N SER A 475 10.16 13.64 1.30
CA SER A 475 9.91 14.77 0.40
C SER A 475 9.28 15.93 1.16
N VAL A 476 9.79 17.14 0.93
CA VAL A 476 9.18 18.39 1.43
C VAL A 476 7.98 18.80 0.56
N SER A 477 7.99 18.44 -0.73
CA SER A 477 6.92 18.77 -1.68
C SER A 477 5.63 17.99 -1.40
N ARG A 478 4.53 18.70 -1.16
CA ARG A 478 3.19 18.12 -0.92
C ARG A 478 2.66 17.35 -2.15
N SER A 479 2.91 17.85 -3.36
CA SER A 479 2.53 17.18 -4.62
C SER A 479 3.30 15.87 -4.81
N ALA A 480 4.61 15.87 -4.57
CA ALA A 480 5.43 14.66 -4.62
C ALA A 480 4.98 13.61 -3.58
N ARG A 481 4.60 14.05 -2.37
CA ARG A 481 4.04 13.17 -1.32
C ARG A 481 2.68 12.59 -1.74
N SER A 482 1.78 13.40 -2.28
CA SER A 482 0.46 12.95 -2.75
C SER A 482 0.57 11.95 -3.91
N LEU A 483 1.41 12.25 -4.91
CA LEU A 483 1.62 11.37 -6.06
C LEU A 483 2.24 10.03 -5.67
N ALA A 484 3.24 10.03 -4.77
CA ALA A 484 3.86 8.82 -4.27
C ALA A 484 2.86 7.99 -3.44
N LEU A 485 2.03 8.64 -2.62
CA LEU A 485 0.97 7.99 -1.84
C LEU A 485 -0.06 7.30 -2.74
N ASN A 486 -0.52 7.98 -3.81
CA ASN A 486 -1.46 7.41 -4.78
C ASN A 486 -0.85 6.24 -5.56
N ARG A 487 0.42 6.32 -5.94
CA ARG A 487 1.15 5.20 -6.56
C ARG A 487 1.23 3.99 -5.64
N ALA A 488 1.60 4.22 -4.37
CA ALA A 488 1.67 3.17 -3.35
C ALA A 488 0.32 2.47 -3.14
N LEU A 489 -0.76 3.23 -2.96
CA LEU A 489 -2.12 2.70 -2.81
C LEU A 489 -2.59 1.96 -4.07
N GLY A 490 -2.27 2.48 -5.26
CA GLY A 490 -2.55 1.81 -6.53
C GLY A 490 -1.87 0.43 -6.65
N GLN A 491 -0.59 0.33 -6.28
CA GLN A 491 0.16 -0.93 -6.28
C GLN A 491 -0.38 -1.93 -5.25
N LEU A 492 -0.81 -1.47 -4.07
CA LEU A 492 -1.45 -2.35 -3.09
C LEU A 492 -2.83 -2.82 -3.58
N GLY A 493 -3.60 -1.93 -4.22
CA GLY A 493 -4.89 -2.26 -4.83
C GLY A 493 -4.78 -3.30 -5.94
N THR A 494 -3.75 -3.24 -6.80
CA THR A 494 -3.54 -4.27 -7.83
C THR A 494 -3.21 -5.64 -7.21
N LEU A 495 -2.44 -5.68 -6.12
CA LEU A 495 -2.14 -6.93 -5.40
C LEU A 495 -3.38 -7.55 -4.74
N LEU A 496 -4.29 -6.73 -4.19
CA LEU A 496 -5.57 -7.22 -3.65
C LEU A 496 -6.42 -7.88 -4.74
N ASN A 497 -6.51 -7.23 -5.92
CA ASN A 497 -7.29 -7.71 -7.05
C ASN A 497 -6.69 -8.96 -7.73
N GLN A 498 -5.36 -9.09 -7.74
CA GLN A 498 -4.63 -10.20 -8.39
C GLN A 498 -4.16 -11.29 -7.41
N SER A 499 -4.74 -11.33 -6.20
CA SER A 499 -4.32 -12.22 -5.11
C SER A 499 -4.38 -13.72 -5.45
N ASN A 500 -5.19 -14.11 -6.44
CA ASN A 500 -5.33 -15.49 -6.90
C ASN A 500 -4.07 -16.08 -7.56
N ILE A 501 -3.14 -15.22 -8.02
CA ILE A 501 -1.89 -15.62 -8.66
C ILE A 501 -0.83 -16.06 -7.62
N ILE A 502 -0.95 -15.58 -6.37
CA ILE A 502 -0.05 -15.93 -5.28
C ILE A 502 -0.42 -17.32 -4.74
N PRO A 503 0.54 -18.23 -4.50
CA PRO A 503 0.24 -19.56 -3.98
C PRO A 503 -0.46 -19.49 -2.62
N LYS A 504 -1.35 -20.45 -2.34
CA LYS A 504 -2.19 -20.42 -1.13
C LYS A 504 -1.39 -20.40 0.18
N THR A 505 -0.15 -20.92 0.17
CA THR A 505 0.72 -20.94 1.35
C THR A 505 1.00 -19.54 1.86
N GLU A 506 1.46 -18.63 0.98
CA GLU A 506 1.89 -17.27 1.35
C GLU A 506 0.79 -16.22 1.16
N ARG A 507 -0.24 -16.52 0.35
CA ARG A 507 -1.31 -15.59 -0.02
C ARG A 507 -1.97 -14.91 1.18
N ILE A 508 -2.34 -15.69 2.20
CA ILE A 508 -3.09 -15.16 3.35
C ILE A 508 -2.22 -14.16 4.12
N LEU A 509 -0.95 -14.49 4.34
CA LEU A 509 0.00 -13.62 5.02
C LEU A 509 0.29 -12.34 4.22
N ILE A 510 0.53 -12.47 2.91
CA ILE A 510 0.76 -11.31 2.03
C ILE A 510 -0.47 -10.39 2.00
N LEU A 511 -1.68 -10.96 1.92
CA LEU A 511 -2.91 -10.17 1.95
C LEU A 511 -3.09 -9.44 3.29
N LYS A 512 -2.78 -10.10 4.42
CA LYS A 512 -2.77 -9.45 5.73
C LYS A 512 -1.83 -8.25 5.76
N ILE A 513 -0.60 -8.41 5.24
CA ILE A 513 0.39 -7.32 5.14
C ILE A 513 -0.13 -6.19 4.24
N VAL A 514 -0.65 -6.52 3.06
CA VAL A 514 -1.18 -5.53 2.10
C VAL A 514 -2.32 -4.73 2.72
N ILE A 515 -3.29 -5.39 3.36
CA ILE A 515 -4.42 -4.72 4.03
C ILE A 515 -3.89 -3.80 5.15
N LYS A 516 -2.98 -4.30 5.98
CA LYS A 516 -2.34 -3.52 7.05
C LYS A 516 -1.68 -2.24 6.50
N TRP A 517 -0.94 -2.35 5.40
CA TRP A 517 -0.28 -1.21 4.78
C TRP A 517 -1.25 -0.24 4.10
N VAL A 518 -2.34 -0.74 3.49
CA VAL A 518 -3.42 0.10 2.98
C VAL A 518 -4.01 0.95 4.11
N ASP A 519 -4.33 0.33 5.26
CA ASP A 519 -4.89 1.05 6.40
C ASP A 519 -3.94 2.14 6.93
N ILE A 520 -2.64 1.83 7.05
CA ILE A 520 -1.61 2.80 7.47
C ILE A 520 -1.53 3.98 6.49
N LEU A 521 -1.52 3.71 5.18
CA LEU A 521 -1.44 4.77 4.16
C LEU A 521 -2.73 5.59 4.06
N LEU A 522 -3.89 4.97 4.31
CA LEU A 522 -5.17 5.68 4.30
C LEU A 522 -5.32 6.67 5.47
N GLN A 523 -4.72 6.36 6.63
CA GLN A 523 -4.65 7.32 7.74
C GLN A 523 -3.82 8.57 7.38
N VAL A 524 -2.84 8.41 6.48
CA VAL A 524 -2.02 9.51 5.97
C VAL A 524 -2.76 10.29 4.88
N THR A 525 -3.55 9.62 4.02
CA THR A 525 -4.44 10.34 3.08
C THR A 525 -5.44 11.24 3.80
N GLY A 526 -5.94 10.88 4.98
CA GLY A 526 -6.81 11.80 5.75
C GLY A 526 -6.13 13.11 6.17
N LYS A 527 -4.79 13.15 6.19
CA LYS A 527 -3.99 14.37 6.47
C LYS A 527 -3.51 15.07 5.20
N ILE A 528 -3.40 14.35 4.07
CA ILE A 528 -2.79 14.84 2.82
C ILE A 528 -3.82 15.07 1.70
N GLY A 529 -4.94 14.35 1.71
CA GLY A 529 -5.88 14.18 0.60
C GLY A 529 -7.33 14.36 1.00
N ASP A 530 -7.73 15.62 1.06
CA ASP A 530 -8.95 16.12 0.42
C ASP A 530 -8.79 17.64 0.38
N ILE A 531 -8.03 18.15 -0.59
CA ILE A 531 -8.07 19.58 -0.89
C ILE A 531 -9.29 19.78 -1.78
N SER A 532 -10.48 19.67 -1.19
CA SER A 532 -11.58 20.45 -1.73
C SER A 532 -11.12 21.90 -1.61
N ILE A 533 -10.72 22.51 -2.73
CA ILE A 533 -10.43 23.94 -2.74
C ILE A 533 -11.78 24.62 -2.54
N THR A 534 -12.14 24.85 -1.27
CA THR A 534 -13.45 25.38 -0.88
C THR A 534 -13.51 26.90 -0.91
N GLN A 535 -12.36 27.55 -1.09
CA GLN A 535 -12.21 29.00 -1.13
C GLN A 535 -11.24 29.41 -2.25
N PRO A 536 -11.38 30.61 -2.82
CA PRO A 536 -10.47 31.11 -3.85
C PRO A 536 -9.01 30.98 -3.45
N VAL A 537 -8.17 30.55 -4.39
CA VAL A 537 -6.72 30.39 -4.18
C VAL A 537 -6.09 31.78 -4.06
N THR A 538 -5.33 32.01 -2.99
CA THR A 538 -4.54 33.24 -2.85
C THR A 538 -3.49 33.30 -3.95
N ASN A 539 -3.37 34.44 -4.62
CA ASN A 539 -2.44 34.60 -5.74
C ASN A 539 -1.04 34.91 -5.21
N PRO A 540 -0.05 34.02 -5.41
CA PRO A 540 1.30 34.24 -4.89
C PRO A 540 2.14 35.13 -5.83
N TYR A 541 1.67 35.33 -7.07
CA TYR A 541 2.40 36.09 -8.06
C TYR A 541 2.23 37.59 -7.85
N VAL A 542 3.35 38.30 -7.78
CA VAL A 542 3.35 39.76 -7.53
C VAL A 542 3.63 40.48 -8.85
N ILE A 543 2.66 41.29 -9.28
CA ILE A 543 2.79 42.14 -10.46
C ILE A 543 3.01 43.60 -10.05
N GLY A 544 4.00 44.24 -10.66
CA GLY A 544 4.28 45.67 -10.46
C GLY A 544 5.17 45.97 -9.26
N ASP A 545 4.87 45.41 -8.10
CA ASP A 545 5.66 45.64 -6.88
C ASP A 545 6.87 44.69 -6.78
N PRO A 546 7.94 45.08 -6.05
CA PRO A 546 9.06 44.19 -5.78
C PRO A 546 8.62 42.99 -4.92
N VAL A 547 8.91 41.79 -5.41
CA VAL A 547 8.75 40.52 -4.67
C VAL A 547 9.63 40.53 -3.41
N GLN A 548 9.10 40.08 -2.27
CA GLN A 548 9.78 40.06 -0.96
C GLN A 548 9.51 38.78 -0.17
N GLY A 549 10.42 38.45 0.75
CA GLY A 549 10.28 37.34 1.68
C GLY A 549 10.30 35.98 0.97
N ASN A 550 9.41 35.09 1.40
CA ASN A 550 9.37 33.71 0.91
C ASN A 550 8.96 33.59 -0.58
N LEU A 551 8.38 34.65 -1.16
CA LEU A 551 8.00 34.69 -2.58
C LEU A 551 9.19 34.95 -3.51
N PHE A 552 10.34 35.36 -2.96
CA PHE A 552 11.54 35.64 -3.76
C PHE A 552 12.30 34.35 -4.08
N VAL A 553 12.02 33.77 -5.24
CA VAL A 553 12.59 32.51 -5.73
C VAL A 553 13.17 32.64 -7.15
N GLY A 554 14.12 31.77 -7.52
CA GLY A 554 14.65 31.69 -8.89
C GLY A 554 15.77 32.70 -9.22
N ARG A 555 16.37 33.34 -8.21
CA ARG A 555 17.51 34.28 -8.33
C ARG A 555 18.73 33.86 -7.51
N GLU A 556 18.86 32.56 -7.28
CA GLU A 556 19.96 31.96 -6.51
C GLU A 556 21.31 32.20 -7.18
N ASP A 557 21.34 32.40 -8.50
CA ASP A 557 22.52 32.77 -9.27
C ASP A 557 23.13 34.10 -8.80
N ILE A 558 22.30 35.15 -8.70
CA ILE A 558 22.73 36.49 -8.28
C ILE A 558 22.96 36.53 -6.78
N ILE A 559 22.11 35.89 -5.98
CA ILE A 559 22.28 35.84 -4.52
C ILE A 559 23.60 35.17 -4.15
N ARG A 560 24.01 34.10 -4.85
CA ARG A 560 25.30 33.45 -4.62
C ARG A 560 26.47 34.37 -4.96
N GLU A 561 26.38 35.14 -6.05
CA GLU A 561 27.41 36.12 -6.40
C GLU A 561 27.51 37.22 -5.33
N LEU A 562 26.37 37.75 -4.85
CA LEU A 562 26.36 38.71 -3.73
C LEU A 562 26.91 38.10 -2.44
N GLU A 563 26.64 36.82 -2.16
CA GLU A 563 27.20 36.12 -0.99
C GLU A 563 28.73 36.03 -1.07
N GLU A 564 29.28 35.76 -2.26
CA GLU A 564 30.72 35.72 -2.49
C GLU A 564 31.37 37.09 -2.23
N LEU A 565 30.74 38.17 -2.72
CA LEU A 565 31.25 39.54 -2.62
C LEU A 565 31.06 40.19 -1.25
N TRP A 566 30.00 39.84 -0.51
CA TRP A 566 29.62 40.51 0.74
C TRP A 566 29.82 39.68 2.00
N VAL A 567 29.86 38.34 1.89
CA VAL A 567 29.92 37.46 3.08
C VAL A 567 31.19 36.64 3.13
N LYS A 568 31.65 36.07 2.00
CA LYS A 568 32.82 35.18 1.96
C LYS A 568 34.15 35.94 1.85
N GLY A 569 34.13 37.16 1.31
CA GLY A 569 35.29 38.03 1.22
C GLY A 569 35.74 38.62 2.56
N ASN A 570 37.01 39.02 2.66
CA ASN A 570 37.55 39.70 3.84
C ASN A 570 37.06 41.16 3.97
N ASN A 571 36.67 41.78 2.85
CA ASN A 571 36.18 43.16 2.77
C ASN A 571 34.90 43.17 1.95
N LEU A 572 33.93 44.03 2.32
CA LEU A 572 32.77 44.27 1.48
C LEU A 572 33.19 44.92 0.16
N GLN A 573 32.62 44.43 -0.94
CA GLN A 573 32.84 44.99 -2.27
C GLN A 573 31.60 45.73 -2.76
N SER A 574 31.83 46.89 -3.38
CA SER A 574 30.74 47.67 -3.97
C SER A 574 30.32 47.07 -5.29
N VAL A 575 29.01 47.06 -5.56
CA VAL A 575 28.44 46.43 -6.75
C VAL A 575 27.52 47.39 -7.49
N ALA A 576 27.37 47.16 -8.80
CA ALA A 576 26.35 47.81 -9.61
C ALA A 576 25.47 46.74 -10.25
N LEU A 577 24.23 46.63 -9.78
CA LEU A 577 23.19 45.83 -10.38
C LEU A 577 22.60 46.58 -11.57
N TYR A 578 22.91 46.15 -12.78
CA TYR A 578 22.39 46.78 -13.99
C TYR A 578 21.55 45.79 -14.79
N GLY A 579 20.58 46.31 -15.50
CA GLY A 579 19.68 45.52 -16.32
C GLY A 579 18.45 46.32 -16.68
N HIS A 580 17.69 45.84 -17.64
CA HIS A 580 16.54 46.57 -18.14
C HIS A 580 15.42 46.68 -17.07
N ARG A 581 14.34 47.43 -17.37
CA ARG A 581 13.23 47.60 -16.42
C ARG A 581 12.56 46.26 -16.15
N ARG A 582 12.06 46.09 -14.92
CA ARG A 582 11.28 44.91 -14.50
C ARG A 582 12.05 43.57 -14.52
N MET A 583 13.38 43.61 -14.35
CA MET A 583 14.22 42.40 -14.20
C MET A 583 14.38 41.90 -12.75
N GLY A 584 13.82 42.61 -11.77
CA GLY A 584 13.87 42.23 -10.36
C GLY A 584 15.05 42.82 -9.57
N LYS A 585 15.70 43.88 -10.06
CA LYS A 585 16.80 44.58 -9.37
C LYS A 585 16.42 45.01 -7.94
N THR A 586 15.31 45.74 -7.81
CA THR A 586 14.78 46.17 -6.51
C THR A 586 14.43 44.98 -5.61
N SER A 587 13.85 43.90 -6.16
CA SER A 587 13.55 42.68 -5.41
C SER A 587 14.82 42.03 -4.86
N ILE A 588 15.91 41.98 -5.65
CA ILE A 588 17.20 41.45 -5.19
C ILE A 588 17.72 42.28 -4.01
N LEU A 589 17.72 43.61 -4.12
CA LEU A 589 18.20 44.50 -3.05
C LEU A 589 17.41 44.35 -1.75
N LEU A 590 16.07 44.28 -1.83
CA LEU A 590 15.20 44.18 -0.66
C LEU A 590 15.32 42.82 0.04
N ASN A 591 15.60 41.74 -0.69
CA ASN A 591 15.74 40.40 -0.12
C ASN A 591 17.17 40.03 0.27
N ALA A 592 18.18 40.78 -0.19
CA ALA A 592 19.58 40.43 0.03
C ALA A 592 19.93 40.24 1.52
N THR A 593 19.43 41.10 2.42
CA THR A 593 19.65 40.94 3.88
C THR A 593 19.09 39.60 4.39
N ASN A 594 17.88 39.23 3.97
CA ASN A 594 17.23 38.00 4.43
C ASN A 594 17.92 36.75 3.87
N CYS A 595 18.39 36.80 2.62
CA CYS A 595 19.06 35.68 1.96
C CYS A 595 20.51 35.48 2.43
N LEU A 596 21.24 36.55 2.75
CA LEU A 596 22.67 36.51 3.12
C LEU A 596 22.91 36.40 4.63
N GLY A 597 21.86 36.60 5.43
CA GLY A 597 21.88 36.47 6.89
C GLY A 597 22.40 37.71 7.64
N ALA A 598 22.44 37.63 8.97
CA ALA A 598 22.70 38.78 9.85
C ALA A 598 24.11 39.41 9.75
N LYS A 599 25.01 38.83 8.94
CA LYS A 599 26.38 39.35 8.76
C LYS A 599 26.43 40.63 7.95
N VAL A 600 25.44 40.88 7.09
CA VAL A 600 25.37 42.05 6.22
C VAL A 600 23.99 42.68 6.34
N GLN A 601 23.95 44.00 6.53
CA GLN A 601 22.73 44.78 6.58
C GLN A 601 22.64 45.68 5.36
N VAL A 602 21.50 45.69 4.67
CA VAL A 602 21.28 46.55 3.50
C VAL A 602 20.38 47.73 3.89
N ALA A 603 20.94 48.94 3.83
CA ALA A 603 20.19 50.20 3.91
C ALA A 603 19.70 50.56 2.51
N TYR A 604 18.43 50.23 2.24
CA TYR A 604 17.80 50.47 0.94
C TYR A 604 17.28 51.91 0.82
N VAL A 605 17.68 52.60 -0.25
CA VAL A 605 17.27 53.96 -0.61
C VAL A 605 16.74 53.94 -2.04
N ASN A 606 15.46 54.27 -2.20
CA ASN A 606 14.87 54.52 -3.51
C ASN A 606 15.03 56.00 -3.86
N LEU A 607 15.91 56.30 -4.83
CA LEU A 607 16.23 57.68 -5.18
C LEU A 607 15.08 58.40 -5.90
N LEU A 608 14.07 57.71 -6.43
CA LEU A 608 12.87 58.37 -6.96
C LEU A 608 12.03 59.05 -5.88
N ARG A 609 12.24 58.72 -4.60
CA ARG A 609 11.61 59.42 -3.47
C ARG A 609 12.29 60.74 -3.15
N VAL A 610 13.51 60.92 -3.64
CA VAL A 610 14.24 62.18 -3.55
C VAL A 610 13.64 63.09 -4.61
N GLY A 611 13.00 64.17 -4.17
CA GLY A 611 12.42 65.18 -5.06
C GLY A 611 13.51 65.98 -5.79
N ASP A 612 13.21 67.24 -6.11
CA ASP A 612 14.13 68.08 -6.89
C ASP A 612 15.38 68.57 -6.11
N CYS A 613 15.58 68.12 -4.87
CA CYS A 613 16.68 68.54 -3.97
C CYS A 613 16.85 70.06 -3.95
N SER A 614 15.83 70.78 -3.47
CA SER A 614 15.82 72.25 -3.49
C SER A 614 16.99 72.88 -2.74
N GLU A 615 17.41 72.26 -1.63
CA GLU A 615 18.54 72.65 -0.80
C GLU A 615 19.82 71.84 -1.11
N GLY A 616 19.87 71.20 -2.27
CA GLY A 616 21.06 70.53 -2.80
C GLY A 616 21.35 69.16 -2.16
N VAL A 617 22.64 68.82 -2.05
CA VAL A 617 23.10 67.47 -1.65
C VAL A 617 22.74 67.10 -0.19
N GLY A 618 22.48 68.10 0.66
CA GLY A 618 22.09 67.88 2.06
C GLY A 618 20.79 67.08 2.17
N GLU A 619 19.78 67.42 1.36
CA GLU A 619 18.51 66.66 1.31
C GLU A 619 18.74 65.20 0.93
N LEU A 620 19.55 64.93 -0.10
CA LEU A 620 19.90 63.56 -0.51
C LEU A 620 20.58 62.78 0.63
N LEU A 621 21.51 63.41 1.33
CA LEU A 621 22.22 62.78 2.44
C LEU A 621 21.32 62.54 3.65
N ILE A 622 20.28 63.35 3.88
CA ILE A 622 19.25 63.09 4.90
C ILE A 622 18.53 61.77 4.57
N PHE A 623 18.05 61.58 3.33
CA PHE A 623 17.39 60.33 2.93
C PHE A 623 18.27 59.09 3.10
N ILE A 624 19.55 59.20 2.73
CA ILE A 624 20.52 58.10 2.91
C ILE A 624 20.74 57.84 4.40
N THR A 625 20.92 58.89 5.19
CA THR A 625 21.17 58.81 6.63
C THR A 625 19.99 58.18 7.37
N ASP A 626 18.75 58.55 7.03
CA ASP A 626 17.53 57.97 7.58
C ASP A 626 17.41 56.47 7.28
N ALA A 627 17.72 56.06 6.05
CA ALA A 627 17.72 54.66 5.67
C ALA A 627 18.77 53.87 6.47
N ILE A 628 19.99 54.42 6.61
CA ILE A 628 21.04 53.82 7.44
C ILE A 628 20.57 53.72 8.89
N ALA A 629 20.12 54.83 9.48
CA ALA A 629 19.67 54.93 10.87
C ALA A 629 18.60 53.88 11.18
N LYS A 630 17.62 53.72 10.29
CA LYS A 630 16.56 52.71 10.42
C LYS A 630 17.09 51.29 10.37
N THR A 631 18.07 51.00 9.52
CA THR A 631 18.67 49.67 9.36
C THR A 631 19.58 49.29 10.53
N VAL A 632 20.54 50.16 10.88
CA VAL A 632 21.54 49.86 11.93
C VAL A 632 21.09 50.25 13.34
N LYS A 633 19.96 50.95 13.48
CA LYS A 633 19.40 51.48 14.74
C LYS A 633 20.32 52.46 15.48
N ILE A 634 21.05 53.28 14.73
CA ILE A 634 21.90 54.35 15.23
C ILE A 634 21.21 55.68 14.93
N ALA A 635 21.16 56.60 15.89
CA ALA A 635 20.46 57.87 15.71
C ALA A 635 21.12 58.72 14.61
N PRO A 636 20.34 59.30 13.68
CA PRO A 636 20.87 60.18 12.65
C PRO A 636 21.35 61.52 13.28
N PRO A 637 22.28 62.25 12.62
CA PRO A 637 22.58 63.64 12.96
C PRO A 637 21.37 64.53 12.69
N ALA A 638 21.37 65.75 13.23
CA ALA A 638 20.27 66.68 13.00
C ALA A 638 20.23 67.12 11.52
N ASP A 639 19.04 67.19 10.92
CA ASP A 639 18.83 67.59 9.52
C ASP A 639 19.54 68.91 9.20
N ARG A 640 19.49 69.87 10.14
CA ARG A 640 20.17 71.16 9.99
C ARG A 640 21.69 71.03 9.82
N ASP A 641 22.33 70.11 10.55
CA ASP A 641 23.77 69.89 10.44
C ASP A 641 24.16 69.23 9.11
N LEU A 642 23.25 68.44 8.51
CA LEU A 642 23.40 67.86 7.18
C LEU A 642 23.14 68.87 6.05
N LEU A 643 22.31 69.89 6.28
CA LEU A 643 22.12 70.98 5.33
C LEU A 643 23.29 71.98 5.37
N ASP A 644 23.77 72.32 6.57
CA ASP A 644 24.83 73.31 6.78
C ASP A 644 26.23 72.78 6.36
N LEU A 645 26.58 71.53 6.74
CA LEU A 645 27.89 70.90 6.47
C LEU A 645 27.75 69.45 5.98
N PRO A 646 27.10 69.21 4.82
CA PRO A 646 26.64 67.89 4.37
C PRO A 646 27.71 66.79 4.40
N TYR A 647 28.82 67.01 3.70
CA TYR A 647 29.87 66.00 3.54
C TYR A 647 30.58 65.65 4.86
N LEU A 648 30.85 66.67 5.69
CA LEU A 648 31.54 66.47 6.98
C LEU A 648 30.63 65.76 7.98
N THR A 649 29.37 66.19 8.08
CA THR A 649 28.38 65.60 8.98
C THR A 649 28.10 64.15 8.60
N PHE A 650 27.90 63.86 7.31
CA PHE A 650 27.71 62.49 6.84
C PHE A 650 28.94 61.60 7.07
N GLY A 651 30.15 62.10 6.78
CA GLY A 651 31.39 61.35 7.02
C GLY A 651 31.55 60.91 8.47
N ARG A 652 31.34 61.84 9.42
CA ARG A 652 31.35 61.55 10.87
C ARG A 652 30.28 60.55 11.27
N TYR A 653 29.08 60.65 10.68
CA TYR A 653 28.02 59.70 10.94
C TYR A 653 28.39 58.28 10.47
N ILE A 654 28.99 58.11 9.30
CA ILE A 654 29.46 56.78 8.85
C ILE A 654 30.57 56.26 9.75
N GLU A 655 31.52 57.09 10.21
CA GLU A 655 32.54 56.67 11.18
C GLU A 655 31.90 56.14 12.49
N GLN A 656 30.89 56.84 12.99
CA GLN A 656 30.10 56.41 14.14
C GLN A 656 29.39 55.07 13.87
N VAL A 657 28.79 54.91 12.69
CA VAL A 657 28.12 53.66 12.30
C VAL A 657 29.12 52.50 12.26
N VAL A 658 30.24 52.67 11.56
CA VAL A 658 31.32 51.67 11.43
C VAL A 658 31.86 51.22 12.79
N ALA A 659 31.99 52.14 13.74
CA ALA A 659 32.47 51.84 15.10
C ALA A 659 31.47 51.00 15.92
N ASN A 660 30.19 51.04 15.60
CA ASN A 660 29.12 50.42 16.39
C ASN A 660 28.45 49.20 15.72
N ILE A 661 28.78 48.88 14.47
CA ILE A 661 28.28 47.68 13.78
C ILE A 661 29.27 46.50 13.90
N GLU A 662 28.74 45.32 14.21
CA GLU A 662 29.51 44.07 14.23
C GLU A 662 29.74 43.50 12.82
N GLY A 663 28.73 43.62 11.95
CA GLY A 663 28.76 43.15 10.56
C GLY A 663 29.08 44.23 9.53
N GLY A 664 28.71 43.95 8.29
CA GLY A 664 28.86 44.86 7.15
C GLY A 664 27.60 45.69 6.85
N LEU A 665 27.78 46.92 6.38
CA LEU A 665 26.70 47.79 5.90
C LEU A 665 26.81 47.99 4.39
N ILE A 666 25.75 47.64 3.67
CA ILE A 666 25.56 47.99 2.26
C ILE A 666 24.57 49.13 2.17
N ILE A 667 24.96 50.25 1.56
CA ILE A 667 24.04 51.33 1.23
C ILE A 667 23.59 51.10 -0.21
N ALA A 668 22.34 50.66 -0.38
CA ALA A 668 21.77 50.35 -1.68
C ALA A 668 21.03 51.57 -2.24
N LEU A 669 21.54 52.12 -3.34
CA LEU A 669 20.99 53.27 -4.05
C LEU A 669 20.28 52.77 -5.31
N ASP A 670 18.97 52.64 -5.25
CA ASP A 670 18.11 52.19 -6.34
C ASP A 670 17.66 53.38 -7.20
N GLU A 671 17.51 53.16 -8.51
CA GLU A 671 17.26 54.19 -9.53
C GLU A 671 18.36 55.27 -9.55
N PHE A 672 19.61 54.80 -9.63
CA PHE A 672 20.82 55.63 -9.58
C PHE A 672 20.89 56.74 -10.65
N GLU A 673 20.18 56.57 -11.76
CA GLU A 673 20.00 57.57 -12.81
C GLU A 673 19.53 58.91 -12.26
N LYS A 674 18.76 58.91 -11.16
CA LYS A 674 18.26 60.15 -10.55
C LYS A 674 19.38 61.08 -10.09
N ILE A 675 20.52 60.53 -9.64
CA ILE A 675 21.67 61.34 -9.25
C ILE A 675 22.26 62.06 -10.46
N GLU A 676 22.35 61.39 -11.61
CA GLU A 676 22.82 62.00 -12.85
C GLU A 676 21.88 63.12 -13.33
N GLU A 677 20.56 62.92 -13.23
CA GLU A 677 19.57 63.98 -13.51
C GLU A 677 19.78 65.22 -12.64
N LEU A 678 19.98 65.02 -11.32
CA LEU A 678 20.17 66.11 -10.37
C LEU A 678 21.49 66.85 -10.59
N ILE A 679 22.56 66.15 -11.00
CA ILE A 679 23.83 66.76 -11.39
C ILE A 679 23.65 67.59 -12.68
N LYS A 680 23.01 67.04 -13.71
CA LYS A 680 22.71 67.75 -14.97
C LYS A 680 21.83 68.98 -14.75
N ALA A 681 20.90 68.91 -13.79
CA ALA A 681 20.06 70.04 -13.38
C ALA A 681 20.80 71.07 -12.50
N GLY A 682 22.07 70.85 -12.16
CA GLY A 682 22.88 71.76 -11.32
C GLY A 682 22.47 71.79 -9.85
N LYS A 683 21.68 70.83 -9.39
CA LYS A 683 21.21 70.72 -8.00
C LYS A 683 22.24 70.07 -7.08
N ILE A 684 23.04 69.14 -7.61
CA ILE A 684 24.11 68.45 -6.91
C ILE A 684 25.43 68.70 -7.64
N ASN A 685 26.50 68.98 -6.89
CA ASN A 685 27.84 69.14 -7.46
C ASN A 685 28.37 67.77 -7.94
N PRO A 686 28.93 67.65 -9.16
CA PRO A 686 29.64 66.45 -9.64
C PRO A 686 30.64 65.84 -8.64
N ASP A 687 31.28 66.65 -7.79
CA ASP A 687 32.21 66.20 -6.73
C ASP A 687 31.58 65.21 -5.74
N PHE A 688 30.24 65.14 -5.68
CA PHE A 688 29.50 64.14 -4.89
C PHE A 688 29.92 62.70 -5.19
N ILE A 689 30.27 62.40 -6.45
CA ILE A 689 30.73 61.07 -6.85
C ILE A 689 32.12 60.78 -6.25
N GLY A 690 33.00 61.79 -6.22
CA GLY A 690 34.29 61.70 -5.53
C GLY A 690 34.11 61.47 -4.03
N PHE A 691 33.12 62.10 -3.42
CA PHE A 691 32.77 61.88 -2.02
C PHE A 691 32.28 60.44 -1.75
N LEU A 692 31.36 59.90 -2.56
CA LEU A 692 30.92 58.51 -2.44
C LEU A 692 32.09 57.53 -2.53
N ARG A 693 33.05 57.79 -3.43
CA ARG A 693 34.29 57.01 -3.51
C ARG A 693 35.12 57.10 -2.24
N GLY A 694 35.21 58.28 -1.63
CA GLY A 694 35.88 58.48 -0.34
C GLY A 694 35.27 57.61 0.76
N ILE A 695 33.94 57.51 0.82
CA ILE A 695 33.23 56.63 1.75
C ILE A 695 33.62 55.15 1.54
N LEU A 696 33.75 54.70 0.28
CA LEU A 696 34.17 53.33 -0.04
C LEU A 696 35.58 52.98 0.45
N GLN A 697 36.48 53.97 0.52
CA GLN A 697 37.86 53.77 0.96
C GLN A 697 38.02 53.87 2.47
N MET A 698 37.01 54.35 3.19
CA MET A 698 37.08 54.65 4.61
C MET A 698 37.09 53.41 5.49
N SER A 699 36.34 52.36 5.12
CA SER A 699 36.25 51.11 5.91
C SER A 699 35.92 49.91 5.04
N SER A 700 36.52 48.76 5.35
CA SER A 700 36.15 47.48 4.74
C SER A 700 34.77 46.95 5.16
N LYS A 701 34.14 47.58 6.16
CA LYS A 701 32.79 47.26 6.66
C LYS A 701 31.66 47.99 5.93
N VAL A 702 31.95 48.90 4.98
CA VAL A 702 30.93 49.67 4.25
C VAL A 702 31.14 49.52 2.76
N ALA A 703 30.07 49.24 2.02
CA ALA A 703 30.09 49.26 0.56
C ALA A 703 28.78 49.83 -0.01
N LEU A 704 28.82 50.21 -1.29
CA LEU A 704 27.66 50.73 -2.02
C LEU A 704 27.11 49.67 -2.97
N ALA A 705 25.79 49.59 -3.10
CA ALA A 705 25.12 48.83 -4.13
C ALA A 705 24.29 49.77 -5.00
N PHE A 706 24.67 49.95 -6.25
CA PHE A 706 23.92 50.78 -7.20
C PHE A 706 22.96 49.90 -7.99
N ALA A 707 21.71 50.32 -8.17
CA ALA A 707 20.78 49.65 -9.09
C ALA A 707 20.22 50.63 -10.13
N GLY A 708 20.25 50.21 -11.40
CA GLY A 708 19.89 51.08 -12.53
C GLY A 708 19.57 50.34 -13.83
N LEU A 709 19.13 51.10 -14.83
CA LEU A 709 18.82 50.73 -16.21
C LEU A 709 20.07 50.52 -17.06
N HIS A 710 21.02 51.46 -17.00
CA HIS A 710 22.14 51.53 -17.91
C HIS A 710 23.34 50.72 -17.42
N THR A 711 24.15 50.22 -18.36
CA THR A 711 25.48 49.74 -17.99
C THR A 711 26.30 50.91 -17.47
N LEU A 712 27.22 50.68 -16.54
CA LEU A 712 28.14 51.73 -16.04
C LEU A 712 28.97 52.39 -17.16
N HIS A 713 29.05 51.78 -18.35
CA HIS A 713 29.70 52.33 -19.56
C HIS A 713 28.79 53.26 -20.40
N GLU A 714 27.47 53.24 -20.21
CA GLU A 714 26.51 54.11 -20.90
C GLU A 714 26.23 55.41 -20.13
N MET A 715 26.55 55.45 -18.83
CA MET A 715 26.53 56.69 -18.03
C MET A 715 27.64 57.62 -18.53
N THR A 716 27.24 58.65 -19.25
CA THR A 716 27.99 59.23 -20.38
C THR A 716 29.01 60.30 -19.97
N SER A 717 29.52 60.26 -18.73
CA SER A 717 30.27 61.39 -18.18
C SER A 717 31.53 61.00 -17.41
N ASP A 718 32.63 61.71 -17.72
CA ASP A 718 33.99 61.44 -17.23
C ASP A 718 34.11 61.42 -15.70
N TYR A 719 33.20 62.08 -14.98
CA TYR A 719 33.24 62.22 -13.54
C TYR A 719 32.88 60.93 -12.78
N PHE A 720 32.23 59.94 -13.41
CA PHE A 720 31.98 58.66 -12.77
C PHE A 720 33.12 57.63 -12.93
N ASN A 721 34.01 57.81 -13.92
CA ASN A 721 35.15 56.92 -14.19
C ASN A 721 36.00 56.58 -12.94
N PRO A 722 36.31 57.52 -12.03
CA PRO A 722 37.11 57.22 -10.84
C PRO A 722 36.40 56.32 -9.81
N LEU A 723 35.07 56.39 -9.71
CA LEU A 723 34.26 55.56 -8.82
C LEU A 723 34.17 54.13 -9.36
N PHE A 724 34.07 53.99 -10.69
CA PHE A 724 33.83 52.71 -11.37
C PHE A 724 34.99 51.71 -11.29
N ALA A 725 36.23 52.17 -11.16
CA ALA A 725 37.37 51.27 -10.92
C ALA A 725 37.26 50.47 -9.60
N SER A 726 36.35 50.86 -8.70
CA SER A 726 36.16 50.25 -7.38
C SER A 726 34.81 49.50 -7.25
N ILE A 727 34.03 49.36 -8.33
CA ILE A 727 32.70 48.75 -8.32
C ILE A 727 32.66 47.53 -9.25
N ILE A 728 32.03 46.45 -8.79
CA ILE A 728 31.86 45.21 -9.56
C ILE A 728 30.49 45.24 -10.27
N PRO A 729 30.46 45.21 -11.61
CA PRO A 729 29.20 45.20 -12.36
C PRO A 729 28.57 43.79 -12.34
N ILE A 730 27.29 43.69 -11.94
CA ILE A 730 26.50 42.46 -11.93
C ILE A 730 25.29 42.65 -12.84
N ARG A 731 25.20 41.83 -13.90
CA ARG A 731 24.11 41.89 -14.86
C ARG A 731 22.88 41.16 -14.33
N VAL A 732 21.74 41.85 -14.29
CA VAL A 732 20.44 41.28 -13.94
C VAL A 732 19.61 41.05 -15.21
N GLY A 733 19.76 39.86 -15.80
CA GLY A 733 19.07 39.46 -17.04
C GLY A 733 17.75 38.72 -16.81
N PHE A 734 17.26 38.05 -17.86
CA PHE A 734 16.09 37.15 -17.76
C PHE A 734 16.34 35.96 -16.83
N LEU A 735 15.26 35.32 -16.40
CA LEU A 735 15.31 34.05 -15.67
C LEU A 735 15.71 32.93 -16.65
N SER A 736 16.48 31.97 -16.15
CA SER A 736 16.69 30.72 -16.89
C SER A 736 15.39 29.91 -16.99
N LEU A 737 15.36 28.90 -17.86
CA LEU A 737 14.23 27.96 -17.93
C LEU A 737 13.97 27.30 -16.57
N GLY A 738 15.02 26.88 -15.86
CA GLY A 738 14.91 26.27 -14.54
C GLY A 738 14.33 27.23 -13.50
N ALA A 739 14.84 28.47 -13.46
CA ALA A 739 14.33 29.51 -12.56
C ALA A 739 12.88 29.89 -12.88
N THR A 740 12.51 29.97 -14.16
CA THR A 740 11.13 30.25 -14.60
C THR A 740 10.18 29.15 -14.12
N ARG A 741 10.58 27.87 -14.28
CA ARG A 741 9.81 26.72 -13.78
C ARG A 741 9.68 26.77 -12.26
N GLN A 742 10.73 27.15 -11.53
CA GLN A 742 10.68 27.29 -10.07
C GLN A 742 9.71 28.39 -9.63
N VAL A 743 9.83 29.58 -10.22
CA VAL A 743 8.95 30.74 -9.94
C VAL A 743 7.47 30.39 -10.16
N LEU A 744 7.15 29.59 -11.19
CA LEU A 744 5.77 29.23 -11.50
C LEU A 744 5.26 28.02 -10.70
N ALA A 745 6.04 26.94 -10.63
CA ALA A 745 5.57 25.71 -10.00
C ALA A 745 5.65 25.76 -8.47
N ASN A 746 6.54 26.58 -7.91
CA ASN A 746 6.76 26.69 -6.47
C ASN A 746 7.00 28.16 -6.05
N PRO A 747 6.01 29.05 -6.22
CA PRO A 747 6.14 30.45 -5.84
C PRO A 747 6.15 30.65 -4.31
N ASP A 748 5.47 29.78 -3.56
CA ASP A 748 5.57 29.62 -2.10
C ASP A 748 5.34 28.15 -1.69
N ASP A 749 5.59 27.83 -0.42
CA ASP A 749 5.46 26.46 0.12
C ASP A 749 3.99 25.99 0.24
N ASP A 750 3.03 26.91 0.25
CA ASP A 750 1.61 26.65 0.51
C ASP A 750 0.76 26.63 -0.79
N PHE A 751 1.39 26.86 -1.94
CA PHE A 751 0.73 26.95 -3.24
C PHE A 751 0.14 25.60 -3.65
N ILE A 752 -1.16 25.60 -3.98
CA ILE A 752 -1.95 24.37 -4.17
C ILE A 752 -2.28 24.03 -5.63
N LEU A 753 -2.01 24.94 -6.57
CA LEU A 753 -2.24 24.72 -8.00
C LEU A 753 -0.94 24.23 -8.66
N ASP A 754 -1.06 23.38 -9.67
CA ASP A 754 0.11 22.80 -10.36
C ASP A 754 0.08 23.12 -11.86
N TYR A 755 1.20 22.84 -12.55
CA TYR A 755 1.36 23.08 -13.98
C TYR A 755 1.79 21.80 -14.69
N LYS A 756 1.23 21.55 -15.88
CA LYS A 756 1.82 20.57 -16.79
C LYS A 756 3.21 21.02 -17.24
N PRO A 757 4.20 20.11 -17.40
CA PRO A 757 5.54 20.48 -17.86
C PRO A 757 5.54 21.26 -19.18
N GLU A 758 4.67 20.88 -20.12
CA GLU A 758 4.57 21.53 -21.42
C GLU A 758 3.94 22.93 -21.32
N ALA A 759 3.11 23.19 -20.30
CA ALA A 759 2.57 24.51 -20.04
C ALA A 759 3.68 25.45 -19.52
N LEU A 760 4.55 24.97 -18.64
CA LEU A 760 5.70 25.74 -18.16
C LEU A 760 6.67 26.09 -19.29
N ASP A 761 6.97 25.12 -20.15
CA ASP A 761 7.82 25.32 -21.33
C ASP A 761 7.19 26.33 -22.28
N ARG A 762 5.88 26.25 -22.49
CA ARG A 762 5.14 27.22 -23.28
C ARG A 762 5.21 28.64 -22.70
N ILE A 763 5.08 28.79 -21.38
CA ILE A 763 5.22 30.11 -20.73
C ILE A 763 6.64 30.65 -20.93
N TYR A 764 7.66 29.80 -20.81
CA TYR A 764 9.05 30.21 -21.05
C TYR A 764 9.28 30.61 -22.52
N GLU A 765 8.76 29.87 -23.49
CA GLU A 765 8.83 30.26 -24.91
C GLU A 765 8.22 31.64 -25.18
N LEU A 766 7.10 31.94 -24.54
CA LEU A 766 6.37 33.20 -24.72
C LEU A 766 7.04 34.38 -24.03
N THR A 767 7.54 34.17 -22.82
CA THR A 767 8.12 35.22 -21.97
C THR A 767 9.63 35.36 -22.10
N HIS A 768 10.30 34.34 -22.64
CA HIS A 768 11.76 34.17 -22.62
C HIS A 768 12.39 34.33 -21.23
N GLY A 769 11.65 34.00 -20.17
CA GLY A 769 12.08 34.17 -18.78
C GLY A 769 12.05 35.62 -18.28
N GLN A 770 11.42 36.55 -18.99
CA GLN A 770 11.27 37.93 -18.53
C GLN A 770 10.46 37.95 -17.22
N PRO A 771 11.04 38.37 -16.08
CA PRO A 771 10.46 38.11 -14.76
C PRO A 771 9.03 38.64 -14.56
N TYR A 772 8.76 39.86 -15.04
CA TYR A 772 7.46 40.48 -14.90
C TYR A 772 6.38 39.81 -15.75
N LEU A 773 6.69 39.42 -16.98
CA LEU A 773 5.77 38.69 -17.85
C LEU A 773 5.54 37.28 -17.33
N THR A 774 6.56 36.60 -16.81
CA THR A 774 6.42 35.28 -16.16
C THR A 774 5.47 35.38 -14.97
N GLN A 775 5.69 36.34 -14.06
CA GLN A 775 4.80 36.63 -12.93
C GLN A 775 3.39 37.01 -13.39
N LEU A 776 3.26 37.82 -14.44
CA LEU A 776 1.96 38.23 -14.98
C LEU A 776 1.15 37.06 -15.54
N VAL A 777 1.80 36.14 -16.26
CA VAL A 777 1.12 34.93 -16.76
C VAL A 777 0.67 34.05 -15.60
N GLY A 778 1.53 33.81 -14.62
CA GLY A 778 1.15 33.09 -13.39
C GLY A 778 -0.04 33.74 -12.67
N PHE A 779 0.04 35.06 -12.48
CA PHE A 779 -1.00 35.86 -11.84
C PHE A 779 -2.36 35.69 -12.53
N LEU A 780 -2.39 35.82 -13.86
CA LEU A 780 -3.62 35.74 -14.63
C LEU A 780 -4.16 34.31 -14.71
N LEU A 781 -3.31 33.28 -14.67
CA LEU A 781 -3.74 31.89 -14.62
C LEU A 781 -4.46 31.56 -13.31
N VAL A 782 -3.92 32.00 -12.16
CA VAL A 782 -4.58 31.82 -10.86
C VAL A 782 -5.90 32.58 -10.82
N ARG A 783 -5.93 33.82 -11.34
CA ARG A 783 -7.18 34.58 -11.47
C ARG A 783 -8.20 33.85 -12.34
N HIS A 784 -7.80 33.37 -13.52
CA HIS A 784 -8.66 32.63 -14.42
C HIS A 784 -9.21 31.34 -13.80
N TYR A 785 -8.38 30.60 -13.05
CA TYR A 785 -8.82 29.43 -12.29
C TYR A 785 -9.89 29.81 -11.26
N ASN A 786 -9.64 30.85 -10.47
CA ASN A 786 -10.56 31.30 -9.44
C ASN A 786 -11.90 31.75 -10.02
N ASP A 787 -11.89 32.51 -11.11
CA ASP A 787 -13.10 32.97 -11.79
C ASP A 787 -13.92 31.77 -12.29
N GLN A 788 -13.28 30.76 -12.91
CA GLN A 788 -13.99 29.58 -13.40
C GLN A 788 -14.57 28.71 -12.30
N VAL A 789 -13.80 28.44 -11.24
CA VAL A 789 -14.19 27.50 -10.19
C VAL A 789 -15.15 28.14 -9.19
N PHE A 790 -14.87 29.36 -8.73
CA PHE A 790 -15.62 29.99 -7.64
C PHE A 790 -16.69 30.97 -8.13
N GLU A 791 -16.44 31.74 -9.19
CA GLU A 791 -17.45 32.69 -9.69
C GLU A 791 -18.44 32.01 -10.64
N MET A 792 -17.94 31.19 -11.57
CA MET A 792 -18.77 30.50 -12.57
C MET A 792 -19.27 29.12 -12.12
N GLY A 793 -18.77 28.60 -10.99
CA GLY A 793 -19.16 27.28 -10.45
C GLY A 793 -18.79 26.10 -11.34
N ARG A 794 -17.78 26.23 -12.19
CA ARG A 794 -17.33 25.16 -13.10
C ARG A 794 -16.25 24.34 -12.41
N PRO A 795 -16.52 23.08 -12.04
CA PRO A 795 -15.51 22.23 -11.40
C PRO A 795 -14.34 22.00 -12.35
N ARG A 796 -13.12 22.16 -11.85
CA ARG A 796 -11.90 22.11 -12.64
C ARG A 796 -10.75 21.47 -11.86
N ASP A 797 -9.98 20.64 -12.55
CA ASP A 797 -8.73 20.07 -12.07
C ASP A 797 -7.74 21.21 -11.70
N PRO A 798 -7.10 21.20 -10.52
CA PRO A 798 -6.15 22.23 -10.07
C PRO A 798 -4.79 22.16 -10.81
N MET A 799 -4.81 21.92 -12.11
CA MET A 799 -3.63 21.80 -12.96
C MET A 799 -3.77 22.65 -14.23
N PHE A 800 -2.82 23.55 -14.44
CA PHE A 800 -2.74 24.42 -15.62
C PHE A 800 -2.18 23.69 -16.83
N THR A 801 -2.79 23.94 -17.98
CA THR A 801 -2.47 23.35 -19.28
C THR A 801 -2.05 24.41 -20.29
N ILE A 802 -1.55 23.98 -21.46
CA ILE A 802 -1.24 24.89 -22.57
C ILE A 802 -2.49 25.69 -22.99
N GLU A 803 -3.67 25.07 -22.97
CA GLU A 803 -4.92 25.74 -23.34
C GLU A 803 -5.24 26.91 -22.40
N ASP A 804 -4.92 26.79 -21.12
CA ASP A 804 -5.10 27.88 -20.14
C ASP A 804 -4.14 29.03 -20.40
N VAL A 805 -2.88 28.69 -20.70
CA VAL A 805 -1.85 29.67 -21.05
C VAL A 805 -2.27 30.45 -22.29
N GLU A 806 -2.74 29.77 -23.34
CA GLU A 806 -3.22 30.41 -24.56
C GLU A 806 -4.50 31.22 -24.31
N THR A 807 -5.41 30.75 -23.45
CA THR A 807 -6.63 31.49 -23.09
C THR A 807 -6.30 32.82 -22.42
N VAL A 808 -5.37 32.80 -21.46
CA VAL A 808 -4.93 34.00 -20.73
C VAL A 808 -4.20 34.98 -21.67
N ILE A 809 -3.32 34.49 -22.53
CA ILE A 809 -2.47 35.34 -23.37
C ILE A 809 -3.24 35.94 -24.56
N ASN A 810 -4.25 35.24 -25.06
CA ASN A 810 -5.11 35.75 -26.13
C ASN A 810 -6.21 36.71 -25.61
N ASN A 811 -6.35 36.86 -24.28
CA ASN A 811 -7.24 37.86 -23.69
C ASN A 811 -6.63 39.27 -23.86
N PRO A 812 -7.36 40.25 -24.44
CA PRO A 812 -6.87 41.63 -24.57
C PRO A 812 -6.36 42.28 -23.28
N GLU A 813 -6.93 41.90 -22.12
CA GLU A 813 -6.50 42.39 -20.80
C GLU A 813 -5.03 42.07 -20.51
N PHE A 814 -4.49 40.99 -21.08
CA PHE A 814 -3.09 40.62 -20.94
C PHE A 814 -2.17 41.77 -21.37
N PHE A 815 -2.36 42.29 -22.58
CA PHE A 815 -1.51 43.35 -23.12
C PHE A 815 -1.73 44.71 -22.43
N THR A 816 -2.92 44.94 -21.86
CA THR A 816 -3.17 46.09 -20.99
C THR A 816 -2.33 46.01 -19.71
N ASN A 817 -2.31 44.84 -19.06
CA ASN A 817 -1.51 44.63 -17.85
C ASN A 817 0.00 44.57 -18.14
N ALA A 818 0.39 44.03 -19.29
CA ALA A 818 1.77 43.97 -19.73
C ALA A 818 2.34 45.34 -20.18
N ARG A 819 1.48 46.35 -20.38
CA ARG A 819 1.83 47.65 -20.99
C ARG A 819 3.04 48.31 -20.35
N TYR A 820 3.17 48.25 -19.02
CA TYR A 820 4.29 48.89 -18.30
C TYR A 820 5.67 48.37 -18.70
N TYR A 821 5.77 47.08 -19.01
CA TYR A 821 7.00 46.50 -19.54
C TYR A 821 7.15 46.82 -21.03
N LEU A 822 6.11 46.53 -21.82
CA LEU A 822 6.14 46.61 -23.29
C LEU A 822 6.43 48.03 -23.79
N THR A 823 5.72 49.03 -23.26
CA THR A 823 5.95 50.45 -23.61
C THR A 823 7.27 50.97 -23.06
N GLY A 824 7.75 50.41 -21.95
CA GLY A 824 9.07 50.74 -21.39
C GLY A 824 10.20 50.31 -22.32
N VAL A 825 10.13 49.08 -22.85
CA VAL A 825 11.11 48.57 -23.84
C VAL A 825 11.05 49.40 -25.12
N TRP A 826 9.83 49.68 -25.61
CA TRP A 826 9.61 50.47 -26.81
C TRP A 826 10.12 51.92 -26.70
N GLY A 827 9.86 52.57 -25.56
CA GLY A 827 10.32 53.93 -25.28
C GLY A 827 11.85 54.01 -25.18
N GLN A 828 12.49 53.03 -24.55
CA GLN A 828 13.95 52.99 -24.48
C GLN A 828 14.59 52.84 -25.86
N ALA A 829 13.98 52.06 -26.75
CA ALA A 829 14.43 51.97 -28.14
C ALA A 829 14.30 53.30 -28.91
N ALA A 830 13.46 54.24 -28.45
CA ALA A 830 13.36 55.58 -29.05
C ALA A 830 14.51 56.52 -28.62
N GLU A 831 15.01 56.35 -27.39
CA GLU A 831 16.04 57.19 -26.78
C GLU A 831 17.47 56.69 -27.07
N GLY A 832 17.59 55.45 -27.55
CA GLY A 832 18.87 54.82 -27.90
C GLY A 832 19.46 55.28 -29.25
N ALA A 833 20.32 54.45 -29.84
CA ALA A 833 20.86 54.69 -31.16
C ALA A 833 19.73 54.84 -32.21
N PRO A 834 19.88 55.74 -33.19
CA PRO A 834 18.85 55.97 -34.20
C PRO A 834 18.53 54.70 -35.00
N GLY A 835 17.25 54.49 -35.33
CA GLY A 835 16.80 53.36 -36.15
C GLY A 835 16.37 52.10 -35.39
N GLN A 836 16.45 52.08 -34.05
CA GLN A 836 16.11 50.87 -33.27
C GLN A 836 14.63 50.48 -33.37
N GLN A 837 13.70 51.45 -33.39
CA GLN A 837 12.26 51.14 -33.52
C GLN A 837 11.92 50.62 -34.92
N GLU A 838 12.60 51.12 -35.95
CA GLU A 838 12.50 50.65 -37.33
C GLU A 838 13.00 49.21 -37.45
N ILE A 839 14.11 48.86 -36.79
CA ILE A 839 14.62 47.49 -36.70
C ILE A 839 13.59 46.57 -36.02
N LEU A 840 13.04 46.96 -34.87
CA LEU A 840 12.06 46.15 -34.14
C LEU A 840 10.76 45.98 -34.96
N THR A 841 10.35 47.02 -35.67
CA THR A 841 9.20 47.01 -36.59
C THR A 841 9.44 46.02 -37.73
N ALA A 842 10.61 46.06 -38.36
CA ALA A 842 10.99 45.13 -39.42
C ALA A 842 11.07 43.68 -38.90
N LEU A 843 11.60 43.46 -37.70
CA LEU A 843 11.72 42.12 -37.12
C LEU A 843 10.38 41.52 -36.67
N ALA A 844 9.37 42.33 -36.33
CA ALA A 844 8.14 41.86 -35.70
C ALA A 844 7.37 40.77 -36.50
N PRO A 845 7.24 40.85 -37.84
CA PRO A 845 6.60 39.80 -38.64
C PRO A 845 7.42 38.51 -38.77
N HIS A 846 8.71 38.52 -38.44
CA HIS A 846 9.65 37.43 -38.75
C HIS A 846 10.09 36.66 -37.49
N VAL A 847 9.31 35.64 -37.12
CA VAL A 847 9.58 34.80 -35.92
C VAL A 847 10.98 34.18 -35.90
N LYS A 848 11.49 33.75 -37.06
CA LYS A 848 12.84 33.16 -37.19
C LYS A 848 13.96 34.21 -37.30
N GLY A 849 13.61 35.49 -37.28
CA GLY A 849 14.54 36.59 -37.48
C GLY A 849 14.93 36.85 -38.93
N MET A 850 15.82 37.82 -39.10
CA MET A 850 16.39 38.23 -40.39
C MET A 850 17.90 38.41 -40.30
N ASN A 851 18.60 38.14 -41.41
CA ASN A 851 20.03 38.41 -41.50
C ASN A 851 20.30 39.90 -41.74
N LEU A 852 21.54 40.31 -41.52
CA LEU A 852 21.98 41.71 -41.59
C LEU A 852 21.64 42.37 -42.95
N ASP A 853 21.90 41.67 -44.05
CA ASP A 853 21.67 42.20 -45.41
C ASP A 853 20.20 42.53 -45.67
N ARG A 854 19.28 41.65 -45.23
CA ARG A 854 17.84 41.89 -45.39
C ARG A 854 17.34 43.00 -44.48
N LEU A 855 17.82 43.02 -43.23
CA LEU A 855 17.50 44.09 -42.27
C LEU A 855 17.93 45.46 -42.80
N SER A 856 19.12 45.58 -43.38
CA SER A 856 19.59 46.83 -43.99
C SER A 856 18.70 47.24 -45.18
N ALA A 857 18.30 46.29 -46.03
CA ALA A 857 17.41 46.57 -47.16
C ALA A 857 16.00 47.02 -46.73
N GLU A 858 15.46 46.47 -45.64
CA GLU A 858 14.11 46.78 -45.15
C GLU A 858 14.04 48.08 -44.34
N THR A 859 15.06 48.34 -43.53
CA THR A 859 15.14 49.54 -42.68
C THR A 859 15.70 50.76 -43.42
N GLY A 860 16.43 50.55 -44.52
CA GLY A 860 17.13 51.61 -45.25
C GLY A 860 18.35 52.17 -44.52
N MET A 861 18.80 51.51 -43.44
CA MET A 861 19.95 51.92 -42.64
C MET A 861 21.27 51.49 -43.28
N ASP A 862 22.30 52.32 -43.14
CA ASP A 862 23.66 51.92 -43.46
C ASP A 862 24.14 50.81 -42.51
N GLN A 863 25.05 49.96 -43.00
CA GLN A 863 25.48 48.77 -42.28
C GLN A 863 26.12 49.09 -40.92
N THR A 864 26.83 50.22 -40.82
CA THR A 864 27.56 50.59 -39.59
C THR A 864 26.59 51.00 -38.49
N SER A 865 25.62 51.87 -38.82
CA SER A 865 24.57 52.30 -37.90
C SER A 865 23.65 51.14 -37.50
N LEU A 866 23.34 50.24 -38.45
CA LEU A 866 22.53 49.05 -38.16
C LEU A 866 23.22 48.11 -37.16
N GLU A 867 24.52 47.84 -37.34
CA GLU A 867 25.30 47.00 -36.43
C GLU A 867 25.40 47.63 -35.03
N GLU A 868 25.54 48.95 -34.93
CA GLU A 868 25.57 49.68 -33.65
C GLU A 868 24.21 49.60 -32.92
N SER A 869 23.11 49.83 -33.64
CA SER A 869 21.76 49.72 -33.10
C SER A 869 21.41 48.28 -32.68
N LEU A 870 21.81 47.27 -33.47
CA LEU A 870 21.62 45.85 -33.11
C LEU A 870 22.43 45.46 -31.87
N LYS A 871 23.70 45.88 -31.76
CA LYS A 871 24.52 45.64 -30.55
C LYS A 871 23.89 46.26 -29.31
N THR A 872 23.29 47.44 -29.45
CA THR A 872 22.59 48.10 -28.35
C THR A 872 21.34 47.32 -27.94
N LEU A 873 20.52 46.90 -28.91
CA LEU A 873 19.33 46.08 -28.64
C LEU A 873 19.66 44.71 -28.03
N GLU A 874 20.76 44.08 -28.45
CA GLU A 874 21.24 42.82 -27.90
C GLU A 874 21.75 42.98 -26.46
N ARG A 875 22.49 44.05 -26.18
CA ARG A 875 22.95 44.37 -24.83
C ARG A 875 21.79 44.58 -23.84
N HIS A 876 20.67 45.11 -24.32
CA HIS A 876 19.46 45.32 -23.51
C HIS A 876 18.49 44.12 -23.52
N ASP A 877 18.91 42.95 -24.03
CA ASP A 877 18.10 41.73 -24.08
C ASP A 877 16.80 41.86 -24.90
N VAL A 878 16.74 42.81 -25.84
CA VAL A 878 15.56 43.04 -26.69
C VAL A 878 15.59 42.15 -27.93
N VAL A 879 16.77 42.00 -28.52
CA VAL A 879 17.04 41.19 -29.71
C VAL A 879 18.10 40.15 -29.39
N LYS A 880 18.08 39.02 -30.08
CA LYS A 880 19.14 37.99 -30.01
C LYS A 880 19.54 37.53 -31.40
N GLU A 881 20.80 37.17 -31.56
CA GLU A 881 21.29 36.53 -32.78
C GLU A 881 21.21 35.00 -32.68
N ILE A 882 20.63 34.36 -33.70
CA ILE A 882 20.57 32.90 -33.83
C ILE A 882 21.00 32.55 -35.26
N ASN A 883 22.15 31.87 -35.39
CA ASN A 883 22.69 31.40 -36.67
C ASN A 883 22.79 32.50 -37.75
N GLY A 884 23.24 33.70 -37.38
CA GLY A 884 23.37 34.83 -38.32
C GLY A 884 22.07 35.59 -38.60
N CYS A 885 20.97 35.26 -37.92
CA CYS A 885 19.69 35.97 -38.00
C CYS A 885 19.35 36.63 -36.65
N TYR A 886 18.93 37.88 -36.68
CA TYR A 886 18.46 38.63 -35.52
C TYR A 886 16.96 38.47 -35.35
N CYS A 887 16.49 38.16 -34.14
CA CYS A 887 15.07 38.10 -33.81
C CYS A 887 14.77 38.76 -32.46
N ILE A 888 13.52 39.22 -32.29
CA ILE A 888 13.07 39.75 -31.00
C ILE A 888 13.10 38.62 -29.96
N ALA A 889 13.74 38.87 -28.82
CA ALA A 889 14.02 37.86 -27.81
C ALA A 889 12.74 37.35 -27.12
N VAL A 890 11.83 38.27 -26.78
CA VAL A 890 10.57 38.01 -26.07
C VAL A 890 9.41 37.93 -27.06
N GLU A 891 8.82 36.76 -27.22
CA GLU A 891 7.73 36.50 -28.18
C GLU A 891 6.48 37.35 -27.89
N LEU A 892 6.13 37.57 -26.62
CA LEU A 892 5.01 38.45 -26.26
C LEU A 892 5.24 39.92 -26.64
N PHE A 893 6.49 40.38 -26.59
CA PHE A 893 6.83 41.73 -27.06
C PHE A 893 6.73 41.83 -28.59
N ARG A 894 7.22 40.81 -29.32
CA ARG A 894 7.05 40.72 -30.78
C ARG A 894 5.59 40.81 -31.21
N ARG A 895 4.71 40.04 -30.55
CA ARG A 895 3.25 40.06 -30.81
C ARG A 895 2.65 41.44 -30.56
N TRP A 896 3.04 42.09 -29.46
CA TRP A 896 2.56 43.43 -29.14
C TRP A 896 2.98 44.48 -30.17
N VAL A 897 4.24 44.45 -30.64
CA VAL A 897 4.72 45.34 -31.72
C VAL A 897 3.88 45.12 -32.97
N GLN A 898 3.67 43.87 -33.38
CA GLN A 898 2.86 43.53 -34.55
C GLN A 898 1.40 44.03 -34.44
N MET A 899 0.78 43.89 -33.27
CA MET A 899 -0.58 44.41 -33.01
C MET A 899 -0.63 45.93 -33.05
N SER A 900 0.37 46.61 -32.48
CA SER A 900 0.44 48.07 -32.42
C SER A 900 0.62 48.69 -33.81
N LEU A 901 1.35 48.01 -34.70
CA LEU A 901 1.53 48.43 -36.10
C LEU A 901 0.26 48.20 -36.94
N GLY A 902 -0.50 47.14 -36.67
CA GLY A 902 -1.75 46.81 -37.38
C GLY A 902 -2.93 47.75 -37.10
N GLY A 903 -2.87 48.58 -36.06
CA GLY A 903 -3.87 49.60 -35.72
C GLY A 903 -3.67 50.96 -36.43
N SER A 904 -2.68 51.07 -37.31
CA SER A 904 -2.26 52.32 -37.96
C SER A 904 -2.56 52.38 -39.47
N ASN A 905 -3.59 51.64 -39.93
CA ASN A 905 -4.08 51.68 -41.32
C ASN A 905 -5.57 52.04 -41.36
#